data_AF-A0A812WCV2-F1
#
_entry.id   AF-A0A812WCV2-F1
#
_cell.length_a   1.000
_cell.length_b   1.000
_cell.length_c   1.000
_cell.angle_alpha   90.00
_cell.angle_beta   90.00
_cell.angle_gamma   90.00
#
_symmetry.space_group_name_H-M   'P 1'
#
loop_
_entity.id
_entity.type
_entity.pdbx_description
1 polymer ?
#
loop_
_entity_poly.entity_id
_entity_poly.type
_entity_poly.pdbx_seq_one_letter_code
_entity_poly.pdbx_strand_id
1 'polypeptide(L)'
;MQNYLEDGGVGVEQHEMVVQRTYAYKLEMRCRRSVNGSGAQSFSKVLRSIVCKNMRDFDFHASMFTIVVQLVDKLDASFNDVLPSLKSWRAIVDNRQAVCENILQCSPVRGKALLLQVANGQAVSSAEDICEKGQQFIEDLSNESRCLRWLARSLCPDIYEKVKDGTDGFKQSSWPEATVFSYWWYAAEDYCLSSMLDLFQDLHAPRQHISLHFDGLLLSDDLVQAVEQKHGGKSFADIAQAQIFERTGFRILIKEKHFRSLVEQLSDLENTSSHLDSVDETSLTLLSLPCNCIPFAYACVTGEWLFVTEMLQKVNQANTRAKERGYRCYKDWSEYNQRFLKPCLTLPATPNTCFLIHADVDGTPRCFGAKVLADSQLQIFHERRACTLPILSLEEILAQTCETFSVVFFSVQSVKPEMTASEAELLDLVAGCTSNRCLFTDRRGGGEAGDADVQVGQHLRDLLEQEVKDAIGQIQQQKGHSFGAQVCPLCPWRRFEKRTYLLTHITKHHSVSKRFVASGTKQLRVIAAMYDDDAARQASHSRYMSRSAELLRSQVKPGVSSKKNVIDKDIRLCLTTKGPSFMSMQKIKKAKDLRRVGNVYYDRSFANDFMCNAVASRASFRQIAASFTSSTARHQGALCSMLPEASHSFWCNVLEDLTQSPQIKVKLQDLLQECEAHTEFEYLSIDATVKCMMKIIGQAHFNSSQDCRDAAAIPDSAAAYKLLTVRGRTNAVVGLCGIRSEGSREIASGLSSVLTLCQRAQVLHMASDSPSVELFATLKNTFPNLQSLGLDAMHIVMVYEQNHNNKRTKGSRWLATVMNKFRNIDVECPAAAWGPMYTGQQQIHYTAEEKRLSALVSNASMPEAEALGILQQLDPDSPWRTESQFLEAMAAICTLFRDELTKTTFSGPTLHRLLINLTSPVKIQWLFNDTRYRHVAMHRSTLETKLIFFQFVKLSSHNLSLYHSLQRQNTQKQLAHRLIGMADIWDSKSWKAWCRELMQDKRAPKRALLAGAEQRKATQAAVKAAPKLFSKSFKRPSSAIPPPPKRQRTRRHPFSLRVLAPLIRPGRHKSRAAATA
;
A
#
# COMPACT_ATOMS: atom_id res chain seq x y z
N MET A 1 2.00 3.20 63.28
CA MET A 1 1.65 3.70 61.93
C MET A 1 2.43 2.89 60.87
N GLN A 2 2.22 1.61 60.57
CA GLN A 2 1.22 0.57 60.91
C GLN A 2 -0.25 1.00 60.83
N ASN A 3 -1.03 0.23 60.06
CA ASN A 3 -2.43 0.41 59.66
C ASN A 3 -2.63 1.40 58.50
N TYR A 4 -2.53 0.90 57.25
CA TYR A 4 -3.43 1.21 56.11
C TYR A 4 -3.04 0.39 54.86
N LEU A 5 -3.00 -0.94 55.00
CA LEU A 5 -2.95 -1.89 53.88
C LEU A 5 -3.72 -3.16 54.27
N GLU A 6 -5.04 -3.15 54.09
CA GLU A 6 -5.83 -4.38 53.96
C GLU A 6 -7.15 -4.09 53.22
N ASP A 7 -7.45 -5.01 52.29
CA ASP A 7 -8.66 -5.24 51.48
C ASP A 7 -9.34 -4.16 50.62
N GLY A 8 -9.64 -4.59 49.39
CA GLY A 8 -10.32 -3.82 48.34
C GLY A 8 -10.29 -4.49 46.96
N GLY A 9 -10.23 -5.83 46.89
CA GLY A 9 -10.11 -6.57 45.64
C GLY A 9 -11.36 -6.45 44.74
N VAL A 10 -11.33 -5.51 43.79
CA VAL A 10 -12.34 -5.44 42.72
C VAL A 10 -11.93 -6.36 41.59
N GLY A 11 -12.58 -7.52 41.50
CA GLY A 11 -12.35 -8.50 40.43
C GLY A 11 -12.62 -7.91 39.05
N VAL A 12 -11.56 -7.74 38.25
CA VAL A 12 -11.67 -7.39 36.84
C VAL A 12 -12.06 -8.64 36.07
N GLU A 13 -13.33 -8.77 35.68
CA GLU A 13 -13.74 -9.78 34.71
C GLU A 13 -13.02 -9.53 33.38
N GLN A 14 -12.06 -10.41 33.07
CA GLN A 14 -11.35 -10.39 31.80
C GLN A 14 -12.33 -10.81 30.71
N HIS A 15 -12.67 -9.88 29.80
CA HIS A 15 -13.47 -10.19 28.61
C HIS A 15 -12.69 -11.14 27.68
N GLU A 16 -12.87 -12.44 27.87
CA GLU A 16 -12.30 -13.48 27.00
C GLU A 16 -12.81 -13.31 25.56
N MET A 17 -11.87 -13.23 24.61
CA MET A 17 -12.20 -13.17 23.20
C MET A 17 -12.67 -14.56 22.73
N VAL A 18 -13.99 -14.74 22.54
CA VAL A 18 -14.59 -16.05 22.22
C VAL A 18 -14.13 -16.57 20.85
N VAL A 19 -13.08 -17.38 20.88
CA VAL A 19 -12.48 -18.03 19.69
C VAL A 19 -13.46 -19.05 19.11
N GLN A 20 -13.83 -18.88 17.83
CA GLN A 20 -14.75 -19.80 17.15
C GLN A 20 -14.16 -21.22 17.04
N ARG A 21 -15.01 -22.22 17.29
CA ARG A 21 -14.66 -23.66 17.32
C ARG A 21 -15.42 -24.50 16.30
N THR A 22 -16.32 -23.89 15.51
CA THR A 22 -17.12 -24.59 14.51
C THR A 22 -16.38 -24.62 13.17
N TYR A 23 -16.09 -25.81 12.67
CA TYR A 23 -15.38 -26.04 11.42
C TYR A 23 -16.30 -26.65 10.37
N ALA A 24 -16.15 -26.23 9.12
CA ALA A 24 -16.89 -26.78 7.98
C ALA A 24 -15.97 -27.01 6.77
N TYR A 25 -16.32 -27.97 5.92
CA TYR A 25 -15.75 -28.07 4.58
C TYR A 25 -16.33 -26.95 3.69
N LYS A 26 -15.54 -26.46 2.75
CA LYS A 26 -15.99 -25.45 1.75
C LYS A 26 -16.63 -26.08 0.52
N LEU A 27 -16.58 -27.39 0.41
CA LEU A 27 -17.03 -28.21 -0.71
C LEU A 27 -17.73 -29.45 -0.14
N GLU A 28 -18.53 -30.13 -0.96
CA GLU A 28 -19.23 -31.37 -0.60
C GLU A 28 -18.29 -32.60 -0.54
N MET A 29 -16.99 -32.40 -0.70
CA MET A 29 -15.94 -33.43 -0.59
C MET A 29 -14.99 -33.16 0.59
N ARG A 30 -14.38 -34.23 1.13
CA ARG A 30 -13.34 -34.11 2.16
C ARG A 30 -12.17 -33.27 1.64
N CYS A 31 -11.83 -32.22 2.38
CA CYS A 31 -10.78 -31.26 2.08
C CYS A 31 -10.40 -30.51 3.37
N ARG A 32 -9.57 -29.48 3.28
CA ARG A 32 -9.24 -28.62 4.43
C ARG A 32 -10.49 -27.96 5.04
N ARG A 33 -10.86 -28.40 6.24
CA ARG A 33 -11.82 -27.70 7.12
C ARG A 33 -11.38 -26.25 7.36
N SER A 34 -12.34 -25.34 7.39
CA SER A 34 -12.15 -23.92 7.71
C SER A 34 -13.07 -23.53 8.86
N VAL A 35 -12.58 -22.66 9.77
CA VAL A 35 -13.42 -22.13 10.84
C VAL A 35 -14.51 -21.19 10.31
N ASN A 36 -15.72 -21.31 10.85
CA ASN A 36 -16.83 -20.40 10.60
C ASN A 36 -16.67 -19.14 11.48
N GLY A 37 -16.09 -18.08 10.92
CA GLY A 37 -15.85 -16.81 11.62
C GLY A 37 -14.41 -16.65 12.09
N SER A 38 -14.21 -16.04 13.26
CA SER A 38 -12.89 -15.73 13.83
C SER A 38 -12.40 -16.82 14.79
N GLY A 39 -11.67 -17.81 14.28
CA GLY A 39 -10.96 -18.82 15.08
C GLY A 39 -9.45 -18.57 15.18
N ALA A 40 -8.75 -19.28 16.07
CA ALA A 40 -7.32 -19.11 16.29
C ALA A 40 -6.48 -19.40 15.03
N GLN A 41 -6.97 -20.27 14.14
CA GLN A 41 -6.47 -20.48 12.77
C GLN A 41 -6.28 -19.17 11.98
N SER A 42 -7.10 -18.15 12.24
CA SER A 42 -7.07 -16.85 11.55
C SER A 42 -6.24 -15.78 12.25
N PHE A 43 -5.69 -16.05 13.43
CA PHE A 43 -4.98 -15.08 14.24
C PHE A 43 -3.47 -15.06 13.93
N SER A 44 -2.91 -13.85 13.94
CA SER A 44 -1.47 -13.59 13.87
C SER A 44 -0.74 -14.30 15.03
N LYS A 45 0.60 -14.44 14.95
CA LYS A 45 1.35 -15.12 16.03
C LYS A 45 1.20 -14.36 17.35
N VAL A 46 1.28 -13.03 17.29
CA VAL A 46 1.11 -12.12 18.43
C VAL A 46 -0.33 -12.18 18.98
N LEU A 47 -1.34 -12.19 18.10
CA LEU A 47 -2.73 -12.36 18.54
C LEU A 47 -2.96 -13.74 19.18
N ARG A 48 -2.27 -14.80 18.74
CA ARG A 48 -2.30 -16.10 19.40
C ARG A 48 -1.61 -16.08 20.76
N SER A 49 -0.42 -15.52 20.94
CA SER A 49 0.20 -15.47 22.28
C SER A 49 -0.64 -14.66 23.30
N ILE A 50 -1.40 -13.66 22.84
CA ILE A 50 -2.29 -12.86 23.69
C ILE A 50 -3.61 -13.58 24.02
N VAL A 51 -4.27 -14.16 23.01
CA VAL A 51 -5.64 -14.72 23.12
C VAL A 51 -5.65 -16.22 23.46
N CYS A 52 -4.62 -16.93 23.04
CA CYS A 52 -4.49 -18.39 23.11
C CYS A 52 -3.42 -18.79 24.13
N LYS A 53 -3.45 -18.16 25.32
CA LYS A 53 -2.56 -18.50 26.43
C LYS A 53 -2.73 -19.97 26.81
N ASN A 54 -1.63 -20.62 27.20
CA ASN A 54 -1.58 -22.02 27.61
C ASN A 54 -2.09 -22.99 26.52
N MET A 55 -1.76 -22.75 25.25
CA MET A 55 -2.01 -23.70 24.15
C MET A 55 -0.71 -24.15 23.46
N ARG A 56 -0.63 -25.44 23.14
CA ARG A 56 0.47 -26.14 22.46
C ARG A 56 0.10 -26.40 20.99
N ASP A 57 1.01 -26.10 20.06
CA ASP A 57 0.78 -26.12 18.60
C ASP A 57 1.52 -27.32 17.96
N PHE A 58 0.79 -28.28 17.41
CA PHE A 58 1.32 -29.56 16.90
C PHE A 58 1.13 -29.67 15.39
N ASP A 59 2.23 -29.60 14.63
CA ASP A 59 2.25 -29.59 13.17
C ASP A 59 2.85 -30.89 12.58
N PHE A 60 2.32 -31.30 11.43
CA PHE A 60 2.88 -32.35 10.59
C PHE A 60 4.20 -31.89 9.96
N HIS A 61 5.28 -32.62 10.25
CA HIS A 61 6.57 -32.38 9.62
C HIS A 61 6.45 -32.57 8.10
N ALA A 62 6.63 -31.47 7.37
CA ALA A 62 6.61 -31.42 5.91
C ALA A 62 5.31 -31.93 5.26
N SER A 63 4.17 -31.91 5.99
CA SER A 63 2.81 -32.37 5.58
C SER A 63 2.65 -32.80 4.12
N MET A 64 2.60 -31.84 3.19
CA MET A 64 2.43 -32.08 1.75
C MET A 64 3.41 -33.12 1.17
N PHE A 65 4.71 -33.02 1.48
CA PHE A 65 5.71 -33.94 0.95
C PHE A 65 5.52 -35.34 1.52
N THR A 66 5.36 -35.43 2.84
CA THR A 66 5.19 -36.67 3.59
C THR A 66 3.93 -37.43 3.17
N ILE A 67 2.82 -36.72 2.95
CA ILE A 67 1.53 -37.27 2.52
C ILE A 67 1.56 -37.67 1.04
N VAL A 68 2.10 -36.84 0.15
CA VAL A 68 2.10 -37.12 -1.30
C VAL A 68 3.00 -38.30 -1.66
N VAL A 69 4.19 -38.42 -1.04
CA VAL A 69 5.06 -39.60 -1.24
C VAL A 69 4.31 -40.87 -0.84
N GLN A 70 3.69 -40.89 0.34
CA GLN A 70 2.93 -42.06 0.81
C GLN A 70 1.63 -42.32 0.06
N LEU A 71 0.98 -41.30 -0.51
CA LEU A 71 -0.15 -41.48 -1.43
C LEU A 71 0.30 -42.23 -2.69
N VAL A 72 1.48 -41.92 -3.21
CA VAL A 72 2.07 -42.62 -4.36
C VAL A 72 2.51 -44.04 -3.98
N ASP A 73 3.17 -44.23 -2.83
CA ASP A 73 3.58 -45.55 -2.34
C ASP A 73 2.38 -46.50 -2.07
N LYS A 74 1.17 -45.95 -1.91
CA LYS A 74 -0.10 -46.69 -1.75
C LYS A 74 -0.85 -46.94 -3.06
N LEU A 75 -0.36 -46.46 -4.20
CA LEU A 75 -0.91 -46.83 -5.51
C LEU A 75 -0.47 -48.24 -5.91
N ASP A 76 -1.25 -48.86 -6.79
CA ASP A 76 -0.95 -50.18 -7.33
C ASP A 76 0.39 -50.18 -8.10
N ALA A 77 1.05 -51.35 -8.12
CA ALA A 77 2.37 -51.54 -8.72
C ALA A 77 2.42 -51.09 -10.20
N SER A 78 1.29 -51.20 -10.91
CA SER A 78 1.12 -50.72 -12.29
C SER A 78 1.40 -49.22 -12.49
N PHE A 79 1.34 -48.39 -11.44
CA PHE A 79 1.71 -46.97 -11.48
C PHE A 79 3.19 -46.71 -11.17
N ASN A 80 3.85 -47.62 -10.43
CA ASN A 80 5.22 -47.42 -9.98
C ASN A 80 6.25 -47.51 -11.12
N ASP A 81 5.94 -48.26 -12.19
CA ASP A 81 6.77 -48.33 -13.40
C ASP A 81 6.69 -47.07 -14.28
N VAL A 82 5.68 -46.22 -14.09
CA VAL A 82 5.38 -45.05 -14.94
C VAL A 82 5.73 -43.73 -14.24
N LEU A 83 5.71 -43.71 -12.90
CA LEU A 83 6.01 -42.52 -12.11
C LEU A 83 7.52 -42.33 -11.91
N PRO A 84 8.02 -41.07 -11.90
CA PRO A 84 9.43 -40.82 -11.56
C PRO A 84 9.68 -41.25 -10.11
N SER A 85 10.93 -41.62 -9.80
CA SER A 85 11.35 -42.14 -8.48
C SER A 85 11.26 -41.14 -7.30
N LEU A 86 10.58 -40.00 -7.46
CA LEU A 86 10.31 -38.95 -6.46
C LEU A 86 11.51 -38.67 -5.52
N LYS A 87 12.73 -38.60 -6.06
CA LYS A 87 13.97 -38.48 -5.29
C LYS A 87 14.02 -37.15 -4.56
N SER A 88 13.63 -36.06 -5.22
CA SER A 88 13.60 -34.74 -4.60
C SER A 88 12.53 -34.66 -3.51
N TRP A 89 11.34 -35.21 -3.76
CA TRP A 89 10.29 -35.29 -2.73
C TRP A 89 10.70 -36.15 -1.53
N ARG A 90 11.29 -37.34 -1.75
CA ARG A 90 11.75 -38.23 -0.67
C ARG A 90 12.86 -37.60 0.18
N ALA A 91 13.87 -36.98 -0.44
CA ALA A 91 14.92 -36.25 0.29
C ALA A 91 14.37 -35.12 1.19
N ILE A 92 13.27 -34.46 0.79
CA ILE A 92 12.59 -33.44 1.60
C ILE A 92 11.83 -34.07 2.79
N VAL A 93 11.27 -35.26 2.62
CA VAL A 93 10.63 -36.02 3.71
C VAL A 93 11.68 -36.51 4.72
N ASP A 94 12.80 -37.05 4.23
CA ASP A 94 13.87 -37.61 5.06
C ASP A 94 14.54 -36.53 5.93
N ASN A 95 14.98 -35.42 5.31
CA ASN A 95 15.56 -34.29 6.04
C ASN A 95 15.50 -32.97 5.25
N ARG A 96 14.34 -32.29 5.31
CA ARG A 96 14.17 -30.95 4.71
C ARG A 96 15.23 -29.95 5.17
N GLN A 97 15.70 -30.01 6.43
CA GLN A 97 16.68 -29.06 6.95
C GLN A 97 18.02 -29.22 6.24
N ALA A 98 18.53 -30.45 6.13
CA ALA A 98 19.74 -30.75 5.36
C ALA A 98 19.59 -30.39 3.87
N VAL A 99 18.40 -30.55 3.27
CA VAL A 99 18.14 -30.05 1.90
C VAL A 99 18.29 -28.52 1.82
N CYS A 100 17.77 -27.77 2.79
CA CYS A 100 17.88 -26.31 2.80
C CYS A 100 19.31 -25.83 3.02
N GLU A 101 20.02 -26.41 3.99
CA GLU A 101 21.35 -25.96 4.42
C GLU A 101 22.46 -26.48 3.48
N ASN A 102 22.44 -27.77 3.12
CA ASN A 102 23.55 -28.40 2.41
C ASN A 102 23.38 -28.43 0.89
N ILE A 103 22.13 -28.43 0.39
CA ILE A 103 21.84 -28.50 -1.06
C ILE A 103 21.46 -27.12 -1.61
N LEU A 104 20.48 -26.44 -0.98
CA LEU A 104 20.03 -25.11 -1.40
C LEU A 104 20.89 -23.97 -0.85
N GLN A 105 21.74 -24.23 0.16
CA GLN A 105 22.60 -23.25 0.83
C GLN A 105 21.85 -21.99 1.29
N CYS A 106 20.68 -22.20 1.91
CA CYS A 106 19.81 -21.12 2.39
C CYS A 106 19.16 -21.48 3.73
N SER A 107 18.66 -20.47 4.45
CA SER A 107 17.99 -20.70 5.73
C SER A 107 16.78 -21.65 5.59
N PRO A 108 16.50 -22.52 6.58
CA PRO A 108 15.39 -23.49 6.51
C PRO A 108 14.01 -22.86 6.23
N VAL A 109 13.83 -21.59 6.62
CA VAL A 109 12.62 -20.80 6.33
C VAL A 109 12.53 -20.44 4.84
N ARG A 110 13.60 -19.88 4.25
CA ARG A 110 13.69 -19.55 2.81
C ARG A 110 13.55 -20.82 1.96
N GLY A 111 14.27 -21.88 2.33
CA GLY A 111 14.21 -23.18 1.67
C GLY A 111 12.80 -23.80 1.73
N LYS A 112 12.13 -23.84 2.89
CA LYS A 112 10.73 -24.32 2.99
C LYS A 112 9.80 -23.56 2.04
N ALA A 113 9.90 -22.23 1.99
CA ALA A 113 9.05 -21.41 1.13
C ALA A 113 9.28 -21.71 -0.36
N LEU A 114 10.53 -21.79 -0.79
CA LEU A 114 10.92 -22.14 -2.16
C LEU A 114 10.45 -23.54 -2.56
N LEU A 115 10.75 -24.55 -1.75
CA LEU A 115 10.36 -25.94 -1.99
C LEU A 115 8.84 -26.07 -2.16
N LEU A 116 8.05 -25.40 -1.33
CA LEU A 116 6.59 -25.37 -1.45
C LEU A 116 6.12 -24.66 -2.73
N GLN A 117 6.75 -23.53 -3.12
CA GLN A 117 6.41 -22.81 -4.36
C GLN A 117 6.69 -23.66 -5.61
N VAL A 118 7.85 -24.31 -5.66
CA VAL A 118 8.29 -25.16 -6.79
C VAL A 118 7.49 -26.45 -6.86
N ALA A 119 7.16 -27.08 -5.72
CA ALA A 119 6.29 -28.25 -5.68
C ALA A 119 4.87 -27.91 -6.18
N ASN A 120 4.33 -26.74 -5.83
CA ASN A 120 3.09 -26.22 -6.41
C ASN A 120 3.29 -25.62 -7.82
N GLY A 121 4.52 -25.67 -8.35
CA GLY A 121 4.91 -25.40 -9.73
C GLY A 121 4.95 -23.92 -10.15
N GLN A 122 5.33 -23.03 -9.23
CA GLN A 122 5.88 -21.72 -9.65
C GLN A 122 7.13 -21.91 -10.52
N ALA A 123 7.41 -20.92 -11.37
CA ALA A 123 8.57 -20.96 -12.27
C ALA A 123 9.88 -20.79 -11.50
N VAL A 124 10.92 -21.53 -11.91
CA VAL A 124 12.25 -21.56 -11.28
C VAL A 124 13.00 -20.22 -11.34
N SER A 125 12.53 -19.26 -12.15
CA SER A 125 13.10 -17.91 -12.26
C SER A 125 12.99 -17.03 -11.00
N SER A 126 12.52 -17.55 -9.87
CA SER A 126 12.60 -16.90 -8.56
C SER A 126 13.83 -17.33 -7.74
N ALA A 127 14.71 -18.17 -8.30
CA ALA A 127 15.83 -18.81 -7.63
C ALA A 127 17.21 -18.20 -7.94
N GLU A 128 17.27 -16.92 -8.31
CA GLU A 128 18.49 -16.26 -8.86
C GLU A 128 19.70 -16.21 -7.90
N ASP A 129 19.52 -16.49 -6.60
CA ASP A 129 20.60 -16.51 -5.58
C ASP A 129 21.04 -17.92 -5.14
N ILE A 130 20.64 -18.99 -5.83
CA ILE A 130 20.91 -20.38 -5.40
C ILE A 130 22.11 -20.97 -6.13
N CYS A 131 22.94 -21.75 -5.44
CA CYS A 131 24.07 -22.43 -6.04
C CYS A 131 23.65 -23.47 -7.10
N GLU A 132 24.55 -23.81 -8.00
CA GLU A 132 24.31 -24.73 -9.13
C GLU A 132 23.70 -26.08 -8.71
N LYS A 133 24.18 -26.66 -7.60
CA LYS A 133 23.63 -27.91 -7.03
C LYS A 133 22.18 -27.74 -6.56
N GLY A 134 21.86 -26.60 -5.95
CA GLY A 134 20.51 -26.27 -5.51
C GLY A 134 19.58 -25.99 -6.70
N GLN A 135 20.07 -25.35 -7.77
CA GLN A 135 19.29 -25.16 -9.00
C GLN A 135 18.89 -26.50 -9.62
N GLN A 136 19.83 -27.44 -9.77
CA GLN A 136 19.52 -28.79 -10.29
C GLN A 136 18.45 -29.49 -9.45
N PHE A 137 18.57 -29.46 -8.12
CA PHE A 137 17.58 -30.05 -7.21
C PHE A 137 16.17 -29.44 -7.37
N ILE A 138 16.09 -28.13 -7.61
CA ILE A 138 14.84 -27.40 -7.85
C ILE A 138 14.23 -27.73 -9.22
N GLU A 139 15.04 -27.94 -10.25
CA GLU A 139 14.57 -28.39 -11.56
C GLU A 139 14.02 -29.82 -11.50
N ASP A 140 14.71 -30.73 -10.81
CA ASP A 140 14.26 -32.11 -10.59
C ASP A 140 12.94 -32.15 -9.80
N LEU A 141 12.86 -31.38 -8.69
CA LEU A 141 11.62 -31.22 -7.92
C LEU A 141 10.48 -30.69 -8.78
N SER A 142 10.73 -29.70 -9.65
CA SER A 142 9.72 -29.13 -10.56
C SER A 142 9.19 -30.16 -11.57
N ASN A 143 10.07 -31.05 -12.06
CA ASN A 143 9.72 -32.11 -12.99
C ASN A 143 8.90 -33.22 -12.31
N GLU A 144 9.35 -33.72 -11.15
CA GLU A 144 8.61 -34.70 -10.33
C GLU A 144 7.20 -34.18 -10.00
N SER A 145 7.11 -32.90 -9.60
CA SER A 145 5.85 -32.24 -9.28
C SER A 145 4.92 -32.05 -10.49
N ARG A 146 5.46 -32.01 -11.72
CA ARG A 146 4.65 -31.96 -12.94
C ARG A 146 3.94 -33.29 -13.17
N CYS A 147 4.65 -34.41 -12.98
CA CYS A 147 4.07 -35.75 -13.05
C CYS A 147 2.98 -35.96 -11.99
N LEU A 148 3.23 -35.53 -10.75
CA LEU A 148 2.25 -35.62 -9.65
C LEU A 148 0.96 -34.83 -9.92
N ARG A 149 1.04 -33.65 -10.57
CA ARG A 149 -0.15 -32.90 -11.01
C ARG A 149 -0.94 -33.61 -12.10
N TRP A 150 -0.28 -34.30 -13.03
CA TRP A 150 -0.96 -35.13 -14.03
C TRP A 150 -1.59 -36.37 -13.41
N LEU A 151 -0.89 -37.04 -12.48
CA LEU A 151 -1.42 -38.17 -11.72
C LEU A 151 -2.69 -37.80 -10.95
N ALA A 152 -2.68 -36.71 -10.18
CA ALA A 152 -3.85 -36.25 -9.43
C ALA A 152 -5.03 -35.89 -10.36
N ARG A 153 -4.77 -35.30 -11.54
CA ARG A 153 -5.79 -35.09 -12.57
C ARG A 153 -6.40 -36.42 -13.06
N SER A 154 -5.56 -37.42 -13.34
CA SER A 154 -6.02 -38.74 -13.82
C SER A 154 -6.80 -39.52 -12.76
N LEU A 155 -6.46 -39.37 -11.48
CA LEU A 155 -7.16 -40.01 -10.35
C LEU A 155 -8.44 -39.26 -9.94
N CYS A 156 -8.61 -38.00 -10.36
CA CYS A 156 -9.74 -37.15 -9.97
C CYS A 156 -10.32 -36.37 -11.19
N PRO A 157 -10.75 -37.06 -12.27
CA PRO A 157 -11.19 -36.42 -13.51
C PRO A 157 -12.41 -35.52 -13.32
N ASP A 158 -13.39 -35.95 -12.53
CA ASP A 158 -14.62 -35.18 -12.27
C ASP A 158 -14.31 -33.86 -11.53
N ILE A 159 -13.39 -33.91 -10.55
CA ILE A 159 -12.94 -32.72 -9.82
C ILE A 159 -12.16 -31.79 -10.76
N TYR A 160 -11.35 -32.34 -11.68
CA TYR A 160 -10.65 -31.55 -12.68
C TYR A 160 -11.60 -30.78 -13.60
N GLU A 161 -12.64 -31.42 -14.13
CA GLU A 161 -13.63 -30.76 -14.98
C GLU A 161 -14.44 -29.72 -14.18
N LYS A 162 -14.88 -30.03 -12.94
CA LYS A 162 -15.57 -29.06 -12.06
C LYS A 162 -14.71 -27.83 -11.74
N VAL A 163 -13.40 -28.01 -11.50
CA VAL A 163 -12.44 -26.92 -11.25
C VAL A 163 -12.13 -26.10 -12.50
N LYS A 164 -12.08 -26.74 -13.67
CA LYS A 164 -11.81 -26.12 -14.97
C LYS A 164 -12.99 -25.25 -15.43
N ASP A 165 -14.21 -25.75 -15.26
CA ASP A 165 -15.42 -25.07 -15.71
C ASP A 165 -16.02 -24.14 -14.64
N GLY A 166 -15.76 -24.40 -13.35
CA GLY A 166 -16.21 -23.58 -12.22
C GLY A 166 -17.62 -23.89 -11.75
N THR A 167 -17.94 -25.19 -11.63
CA THR A 167 -19.25 -25.72 -11.21
C THR A 167 -19.21 -26.25 -9.77
N ASP A 168 -20.36 -26.62 -9.20
CA ASP A 168 -20.49 -27.28 -7.89
C ASP A 168 -19.71 -26.63 -6.73
N GLY A 169 -19.74 -25.29 -6.66
CA GLY A 169 -19.05 -24.51 -5.64
C GLY A 169 -17.54 -24.30 -5.88
N PHE A 170 -16.94 -24.98 -6.86
CA PHE A 170 -15.58 -24.70 -7.31
C PHE A 170 -15.52 -23.37 -8.08
N LYS A 171 -14.43 -22.63 -7.90
CA LYS A 171 -14.14 -21.45 -8.73
C LYS A 171 -13.33 -21.90 -9.95
N GLN A 172 -13.74 -21.45 -11.14
CA GLN A 172 -12.97 -21.66 -12.38
C GLN A 172 -11.51 -21.27 -12.17
N SER A 173 -10.61 -22.26 -12.22
CA SER A 173 -9.18 -22.07 -12.01
C SER A 173 -8.46 -21.81 -13.34
N SER A 174 -7.55 -20.83 -13.36
CA SER A 174 -6.63 -20.64 -14.50
C SER A 174 -5.58 -21.75 -14.59
N TRP A 175 -5.51 -22.64 -13.59
CA TRP A 175 -4.62 -23.79 -13.58
C TRP A 175 -5.24 -24.98 -12.82
N PRO A 176 -6.15 -25.71 -13.47
CA PRO A 176 -6.92 -26.77 -12.83
C PRO A 176 -6.04 -27.90 -12.28
N GLU A 177 -4.95 -28.29 -12.96
CA GLU A 177 -4.09 -29.40 -12.54
C GLU A 177 -3.44 -29.18 -11.17
N ALA A 178 -2.91 -27.99 -10.90
CA ALA A 178 -2.33 -27.65 -9.58
C ALA A 178 -3.41 -27.54 -8.49
N THR A 179 -4.62 -27.15 -8.88
CA THR A 179 -5.76 -27.00 -7.98
C THR A 179 -6.29 -28.38 -7.56
N VAL A 180 -6.45 -29.31 -8.51
CA VAL A 180 -6.83 -30.71 -8.29
C VAL A 180 -5.76 -31.44 -7.48
N PHE A 181 -4.49 -31.24 -7.81
CA PHE A 181 -3.38 -31.78 -7.03
C PHE A 181 -3.45 -31.36 -5.55
N SER A 182 -3.78 -30.10 -5.27
CA SER A 182 -3.98 -29.62 -3.90
C SER A 182 -5.14 -30.36 -3.20
N TYR A 183 -6.30 -30.47 -3.87
CA TYR A 183 -7.45 -31.18 -3.30
C TYR A 183 -7.20 -32.68 -3.05
N TRP A 184 -6.43 -33.34 -3.93
CA TRP A 184 -6.08 -34.76 -3.81
C TRP A 184 -5.37 -35.06 -2.49
N TRP A 185 -4.32 -34.30 -2.13
CA TRP A 185 -3.61 -34.52 -0.87
C TRP A 185 -4.26 -33.84 0.35
N TYR A 186 -5.04 -32.77 0.18
CA TYR A 186 -5.85 -32.19 1.26
C TYR A 186 -6.88 -33.17 1.85
N ALA A 187 -7.41 -34.10 1.04
CA ALA A 187 -8.32 -35.12 1.53
C ALA A 187 -7.63 -36.09 2.50
N ALA A 188 -6.37 -36.47 2.21
CA ALA A 188 -5.55 -37.33 3.07
C ALA A 188 -5.05 -36.59 4.32
N GLU A 189 -4.66 -35.31 4.20
CA GLU A 189 -4.28 -34.46 5.34
C GLU A 189 -5.42 -34.32 6.34
N ASP A 190 -6.63 -34.02 5.87
CA ASP A 190 -7.82 -33.93 6.73
C ASP A 190 -8.21 -35.28 7.35
N TYR A 191 -7.93 -36.40 6.68
CA TYR A 191 -8.15 -37.74 7.24
C TYR A 191 -7.16 -38.07 8.36
N CYS A 192 -5.88 -37.68 8.21
CA CYS A 192 -4.88 -37.76 9.29
C CYS A 192 -5.29 -36.88 10.49
N LEU A 193 -5.66 -35.61 10.25
CA LEU A 193 -6.17 -34.73 11.31
C LEU A 193 -7.43 -35.28 12.00
N SER A 194 -8.34 -35.92 11.25
CA SER A 194 -9.53 -36.55 11.84
C SER A 194 -9.14 -37.63 12.85
N SER A 195 -8.16 -38.47 12.50
CA SER A 195 -7.67 -39.53 13.38
C SER A 195 -7.02 -38.99 14.66
N MET A 196 -6.38 -37.82 14.61
CA MET A 196 -5.92 -37.12 15.82
C MET A 196 -7.08 -36.61 16.68
N LEU A 197 -8.13 -36.03 16.05
CA LEU A 197 -9.29 -35.51 16.79
C LEU A 197 -10.05 -36.60 17.53
N ASP A 198 -10.01 -37.84 17.02
CA ASP A 198 -10.64 -39.00 17.68
C ASP A 198 -10.04 -39.29 19.07
N LEU A 199 -8.79 -38.89 19.35
CA LEU A 199 -8.16 -39.04 20.68
C LEU A 199 -8.91 -38.29 21.80
N PHE A 200 -9.66 -37.24 21.45
CA PHE A 200 -10.38 -36.41 22.42
C PHE A 200 -11.85 -36.81 22.60
N GLN A 201 -12.38 -37.77 21.82
CA GLN A 201 -13.81 -38.11 21.84
C GLN A 201 -14.29 -38.67 23.19
N ASP A 202 -13.43 -39.45 23.87
CA ASP A 202 -13.74 -40.04 25.19
C ASP A 202 -13.42 -39.09 26.37
N LEU A 203 -12.81 -37.93 26.12
CA LEU A 203 -12.42 -37.01 27.19
C LEU A 203 -13.61 -36.14 27.57
N HIS A 204 -14.15 -36.36 28.78
CA HIS A 204 -15.21 -35.55 29.37
C HIS A 204 -14.71 -34.15 29.81
N ALA A 205 -14.23 -33.34 28.86
CA ALA A 205 -13.68 -32.00 29.06
C ALA A 205 -14.56 -30.93 28.36
N PRO A 206 -15.66 -30.43 28.97
CA PRO A 206 -16.74 -29.78 28.22
C PRO A 206 -16.44 -28.36 27.67
N ARG A 207 -15.22 -27.82 27.87
CA ARG A 207 -14.91 -26.40 27.59
C ARG A 207 -13.52 -26.11 27.01
N GLN A 208 -12.64 -27.09 26.85
CA GLN A 208 -11.27 -26.88 26.34
C GLN A 208 -11.22 -26.60 24.83
N HIS A 209 -10.24 -25.81 24.38
CA HIS A 209 -10.20 -25.28 23.02
C HIS A 209 -9.33 -26.15 22.09
N ILE A 210 -9.89 -26.46 20.92
CA ILE A 210 -9.19 -27.12 19.81
C ILE A 210 -9.33 -26.21 18.59
N SER A 211 -8.19 -25.87 17.97
CA SER A 211 -8.15 -25.16 16.69
C SER A 211 -7.47 -26.02 15.62
N LEU A 212 -8.08 -26.11 14.44
CA LEU A 212 -7.52 -26.83 13.29
C LEU A 212 -6.62 -25.87 12.50
N HIS A 213 -5.36 -26.23 12.30
CA HIS A 213 -4.35 -25.39 11.63
C HIS A 213 -3.93 -25.89 10.23
N PHE A 214 -4.80 -26.65 9.56
CA PHE A 214 -4.58 -27.32 8.26
C PHE A 214 -3.56 -28.46 8.29
N ASP A 215 -2.29 -28.17 8.59
CA ASP A 215 -1.22 -29.15 8.78
C ASP A 215 -1.00 -29.48 10.26
N GLY A 216 -1.92 -29.13 11.16
CA GLY A 216 -1.76 -29.36 12.60
C GLY A 216 -2.98 -29.04 13.48
N LEU A 217 -2.79 -29.20 14.79
CA LEU A 217 -3.74 -28.87 15.86
C LEU A 217 -3.12 -27.91 16.88
N LEU A 218 -3.85 -26.87 17.25
CA LEU A 218 -3.55 -26.02 18.40
C LEU A 218 -4.51 -26.39 19.54
N LEU A 219 -3.96 -26.85 20.66
CA LEU A 219 -4.67 -27.51 21.77
C LEU A 219 -4.36 -26.82 23.08
N SER A 220 -5.34 -26.66 23.97
CA SER A 220 -5.07 -26.24 25.37
C SER A 220 -4.23 -27.27 26.12
N ASP A 221 -3.24 -26.83 26.89
CA ASP A 221 -2.27 -27.71 27.56
C ASP A 221 -2.95 -28.78 28.43
N ASP A 222 -3.97 -28.44 29.23
CA ASP A 222 -4.78 -29.39 30.00
C ASP A 222 -5.27 -30.61 29.18
N LEU A 223 -5.67 -30.37 27.92
CA LEU A 223 -6.21 -31.39 27.02
C LEU A 223 -5.09 -32.31 26.51
N VAL A 224 -3.90 -31.74 26.31
CA VAL A 224 -2.70 -32.50 25.96
C VAL A 224 -2.30 -33.37 27.16
N GLN A 225 -2.18 -32.79 28.35
CA GLN A 225 -1.87 -33.50 29.58
C GLN A 225 -2.87 -34.64 29.86
N ALA A 226 -4.17 -34.43 29.62
CA ALA A 226 -5.19 -35.48 29.79
C ALA A 226 -4.96 -36.69 28.84
N VAL A 227 -4.54 -36.45 27.59
CA VAL A 227 -4.16 -37.52 26.66
C VAL A 227 -2.85 -38.18 27.10
N GLU A 228 -1.82 -37.40 27.44
CA GLU A 228 -0.51 -37.90 27.88
C GLU A 228 -0.66 -38.79 29.14
N GLN A 229 -1.51 -38.40 30.09
CA GLN A 229 -1.87 -39.20 31.28
C GLN A 229 -2.64 -40.48 30.92
N LYS A 230 -3.70 -40.41 30.09
CA LYS A 230 -4.50 -41.57 29.65
C LYS A 230 -3.63 -42.66 28.99
N HIS A 231 -2.52 -42.27 28.35
CA HIS A 231 -1.61 -43.16 27.64
C HIS A 231 -0.28 -43.40 28.37
N GLY A 232 -0.25 -43.22 29.70
CA GLY A 232 0.87 -43.65 30.55
C GLY A 232 2.10 -42.76 30.50
N GLY A 233 1.93 -41.45 30.32
CA GLY A 233 3.00 -40.45 30.32
C GLY A 233 3.80 -40.35 29.02
N LYS A 234 3.34 -41.00 27.94
CA LYS A 234 3.91 -40.81 26.58
C LYS A 234 3.56 -39.42 26.06
N SER A 235 4.42 -38.85 25.21
CA SER A 235 4.15 -37.55 24.60
C SER A 235 2.91 -37.60 23.69
N PHE A 236 2.17 -36.49 23.62
CA PHE A 236 1.01 -36.38 22.74
C PHE A 236 1.38 -36.61 21.26
N ALA A 237 2.57 -36.17 20.85
CA ALA A 237 3.09 -36.41 19.52
C ALA A 237 3.18 -37.93 19.24
N ASP A 238 3.82 -38.72 20.11
CA ASP A 238 3.96 -40.16 19.91
C ASP A 238 2.61 -40.89 19.83
N ILE A 239 1.67 -40.51 20.69
CA ILE A 239 0.31 -41.07 20.72
C ILE A 239 -0.43 -40.75 19.42
N ALA A 240 -0.40 -39.49 18.98
CA ALA A 240 -1.05 -39.06 17.75
C ALA A 240 -0.42 -39.67 16.49
N GLN A 241 0.90 -39.85 16.45
CA GLN A 241 1.59 -40.52 15.35
C GLN A 241 1.16 -42.00 15.23
N ALA A 242 1.09 -42.71 16.35
CA ALA A 242 0.63 -44.10 16.39
C ALA A 242 -0.83 -44.22 15.92
N GLN A 243 -1.72 -43.35 16.45
CA GLN A 243 -3.13 -43.30 16.09
C GLN A 243 -3.36 -43.00 14.59
N ILE A 244 -2.61 -42.05 14.00
CA ILE A 244 -2.68 -41.77 12.57
C ILE A 244 -2.23 -43.00 11.78
N PHE A 245 -1.12 -43.63 12.17
CA PHE A 245 -0.60 -44.81 11.45
C PHE A 245 -1.59 -45.99 11.52
N GLU A 246 -2.17 -46.27 12.68
CA GLU A 246 -3.14 -47.36 12.86
C GLU A 246 -4.44 -47.13 12.06
N ARG A 247 -5.01 -45.91 12.11
CA ARG A 247 -6.28 -45.60 11.43
C ARG A 247 -6.17 -45.34 9.94
N THR A 248 -5.04 -44.81 9.47
CA THR A 248 -4.90 -44.29 8.09
C THR A 248 -3.79 -44.97 7.30
N GLY A 249 -2.88 -45.69 7.96
CA GLY A 249 -1.68 -46.25 7.37
C GLY A 249 -0.64 -45.21 6.94
N PHE A 250 -0.81 -43.92 7.25
CA PHE A 250 0.19 -42.88 7.00
C PHE A 250 1.13 -42.74 8.19
N ARG A 251 2.44 -42.76 7.93
CA ARG A 251 3.50 -42.41 8.88
C ARG A 251 3.70 -40.90 8.81
N ILE A 252 3.21 -40.19 9.81
CA ILE A 252 3.42 -38.74 9.95
C ILE A 252 4.34 -38.52 11.15
N LEU A 253 5.31 -37.63 11.01
CA LEU A 253 6.09 -37.09 12.14
C LEU A 253 5.41 -35.80 12.61
N ILE A 254 5.09 -35.69 13.90
CA ILE A 254 4.45 -34.52 14.50
C ILE A 254 5.50 -33.73 15.28
N LYS A 255 5.59 -32.42 15.04
CA LYS A 255 6.48 -31.51 15.76
C LYS A 255 5.65 -30.51 16.56
N GLU A 256 5.87 -30.49 17.88
CA GLU A 256 5.40 -29.40 18.73
C GLU A 256 6.18 -28.10 18.43
N LYS A 257 5.47 -26.99 18.36
CA LYS A 257 6.03 -25.65 18.21
C LYS A 257 5.83 -24.86 19.50
N HIS A 258 6.95 -24.41 20.06
CA HIS A 258 6.94 -23.46 21.17
C HIS A 258 7.05 -22.03 20.62
N PHE A 259 6.08 -21.18 20.96
CA PHE A 259 6.12 -19.75 20.65
C PHE A 259 6.90 -19.01 21.73
N ARG A 260 8.23 -19.02 21.62
CA ARG A 260 9.11 -18.23 22.50
C ARG A 260 9.29 -16.82 21.96
N SER A 261 9.34 -15.81 22.82
CA SER A 261 9.54 -14.41 22.43
C SER A 261 10.96 -14.18 21.88
N LEU A 262 11.18 -13.05 21.19
CA LEU A 262 12.52 -12.67 20.73
C LEU A 262 13.51 -12.54 21.91
N VAL A 263 13.04 -12.03 23.05
CA VAL A 263 13.89 -11.86 24.25
C VAL A 263 14.22 -13.21 24.87
N GLU A 264 13.25 -14.13 25.00
CA GLU A 264 13.49 -15.49 25.52
C GLU A 264 14.53 -16.24 24.67
N GLN A 265 14.39 -16.21 23.33
CA GLN A 265 15.34 -16.89 22.44
C GLN A 265 16.74 -16.26 22.45
N LEU A 266 16.86 -14.96 22.76
CA LEU A 266 18.16 -14.30 22.94
C LEU A 266 18.74 -14.54 24.34
N SER A 267 17.91 -14.77 25.35
CA SER A 267 18.34 -15.12 26.72
C SER A 267 18.88 -16.55 26.81
N ASP A 268 18.30 -17.52 26.10
CA ASP A 268 18.83 -18.90 26.06
C ASP A 268 20.29 -19.01 25.55
N LEU A 269 20.79 -17.97 24.86
CA LEU A 269 22.17 -17.88 24.39
C LEU A 269 23.17 -17.43 25.50
N GLU A 270 22.72 -17.35 26.75
CA GLU A 270 23.44 -16.87 27.95
C GLU A 270 24.87 -17.41 28.10
N ASN A 271 25.12 -18.65 27.64
CA ASN A 271 26.42 -19.34 27.70
C ASN A 271 27.57 -18.67 26.91
N THR A 272 27.30 -17.64 26.10
CA THR A 272 28.32 -16.85 25.38
C THR A 272 28.29 -15.34 25.69
N SER A 273 27.56 -14.95 26.74
CA SER A 273 27.35 -13.54 27.03
C SER A 273 28.54 -12.85 27.71
N SER A 274 28.81 -11.61 27.33
CA SER A 274 29.72 -10.70 28.04
C SER A 274 28.97 -9.51 28.62
N HIS A 275 29.39 -9.07 29.81
CA HIS A 275 28.84 -7.90 30.48
C HIS A 275 29.45 -6.61 29.92
N LEU A 276 28.65 -5.53 29.91
CA LEU A 276 29.06 -4.20 29.50
C LEU A 276 29.76 -3.47 30.67
N ASP A 277 30.95 -3.92 31.05
CA ASP A 277 31.65 -3.52 32.29
C ASP A 277 32.24 -2.09 32.30
N SER A 278 32.07 -1.30 31.22
CA SER A 278 32.77 -0.02 31.01
C SER A 278 31.91 1.25 31.05
N VAL A 279 30.66 1.16 31.52
CA VAL A 279 29.71 2.28 31.58
C VAL A 279 29.37 2.64 33.03
N ASP A 280 29.30 3.94 33.35
CA ASP A 280 28.92 4.38 34.68
C ASP A 280 27.44 4.11 34.99
N GLU A 281 27.11 3.80 36.25
CA GLU A 281 25.75 3.43 36.66
C GLU A 281 24.72 4.55 36.45
N THR A 282 25.14 5.82 36.39
CA THR A 282 24.23 6.95 36.16
C THR A 282 23.82 7.01 34.68
N SER A 283 24.76 6.84 33.75
CA SER A 283 24.49 6.64 32.32
C SER A 283 23.63 5.41 32.07
N LEU A 284 23.98 4.26 32.68
CA LEU A 284 23.20 3.02 32.56
C LEU A 284 21.76 3.21 33.00
N THR A 285 21.52 3.81 34.17
CA THR A 285 20.17 4.08 34.68
C THR A 285 19.35 4.95 33.73
N LEU A 286 19.97 5.99 33.14
CA LEU A 286 19.30 6.85 32.15
C LEU A 286 18.99 6.09 30.84
N LEU A 287 19.93 5.28 30.37
CA LEU A 287 19.83 4.56 29.10
C LEU A 287 18.87 3.36 29.14
N SER A 288 18.75 2.68 30.29
CA SER A 288 17.85 1.54 30.49
C SER A 288 16.36 1.92 30.58
N LEU A 289 16.01 3.20 30.54
CA LEU A 289 14.60 3.62 30.44
C LEU A 289 13.97 3.09 29.13
N PRO A 290 12.75 2.53 29.12
CA PRO A 290 12.14 1.96 27.91
C PRO A 290 12.10 2.92 26.72
N CYS A 291 11.82 4.21 26.97
CA CYS A 291 11.80 5.25 25.94
C CYS A 291 13.17 5.56 25.32
N ASN A 292 14.27 5.08 25.91
CA ASN A 292 15.65 5.30 25.48
C ASN A 292 16.28 4.09 24.76
N CYS A 293 15.50 3.05 24.41
CA CYS A 293 16.02 1.86 23.74
C CYS A 293 16.74 2.13 22.39
N ILE A 294 16.32 3.16 21.64
CA ILE A 294 17.02 3.60 20.41
C ILE A 294 18.42 4.18 20.74
N PRO A 295 18.54 5.23 21.60
CA PRO A 295 19.83 5.71 22.07
C PRO A 295 20.73 4.62 22.66
N PHE A 296 20.17 3.69 23.42
CA PHE A 296 20.92 2.60 24.02
C PHE A 296 21.51 1.66 22.97
N ALA A 297 20.67 1.16 22.06
CA ALA A 297 21.13 0.34 20.93
C ALA A 297 22.19 1.06 20.09
N TYR A 298 22.04 2.38 19.87
CA TYR A 298 23.03 3.21 19.20
C TYR A 298 24.35 3.28 19.98
N ALA A 299 24.32 3.53 21.30
CA ALA A 299 25.52 3.56 22.14
C ALA A 299 26.29 2.22 22.08
N CYS A 300 25.58 1.09 22.22
CA CYS A 300 26.17 -0.25 22.15
C CYS A 300 26.96 -0.50 20.86
N VAL A 301 26.39 -0.17 19.70
CA VAL A 301 27.03 -0.46 18.40
C VAL A 301 28.06 0.59 17.96
N THR A 302 28.08 1.76 18.60
CA THR A 302 28.99 2.87 18.25
C THR A 302 30.17 3.01 19.21
N GLY A 303 30.00 2.60 20.48
CA GLY A 303 30.93 2.83 21.59
C GLY A 303 30.80 4.22 22.23
N GLU A 304 29.87 5.07 21.77
CA GLU A 304 29.84 6.51 22.09
C GLU A 304 29.04 6.85 23.36
N TRP A 305 29.22 6.07 24.44
CA TRP A 305 28.44 6.12 25.67
C TRP A 305 28.29 7.54 26.25
N LEU A 306 29.41 8.24 26.49
CA LEU A 306 29.42 9.59 27.07
C LEU A 306 28.62 10.60 26.23
N PHE A 307 28.84 10.60 24.91
CA PHE A 307 28.14 11.48 23.97
C PHE A 307 26.62 11.22 23.98
N VAL A 308 26.21 9.94 24.00
CA VAL A 308 24.79 9.57 24.05
C VAL A 308 24.15 10.01 25.38
N THR A 309 24.83 9.81 26.52
CA THR A 309 24.34 10.28 27.83
C THR A 309 24.18 11.79 27.87
N GLU A 310 25.19 12.57 27.46
CA GLU A 310 25.09 14.04 27.38
C GLU A 310 23.93 14.48 26.47
N MET A 311 23.76 13.81 25.33
CA MET A 311 22.67 14.08 24.40
C MET A 311 21.28 13.80 24.98
N LEU A 312 21.15 12.82 25.90
CA LEU A 312 19.91 12.52 26.62
C LEU A 312 19.64 13.49 27.78
N GLN A 313 20.68 14.06 28.38
CA GLN A 313 20.58 15.05 29.46
C GLN A 313 20.24 16.46 28.94
N LYS A 314 20.65 16.81 27.71
CA LYS A 314 20.33 18.11 27.08
C LYS A 314 18.82 18.37 27.00
N VAL A 315 18.39 19.56 27.41
CA VAL A 315 17.00 20.03 27.27
C VAL A 315 16.73 20.33 25.79
N ASN A 316 16.03 19.44 25.11
CA ASN A 316 15.62 19.61 23.71
C ASN A 316 14.24 18.98 23.46
N GLN A 317 13.61 19.35 22.35
CA GLN A 317 12.24 18.94 22.02
C GLN A 317 12.09 17.41 21.82
N ALA A 318 13.14 16.68 21.42
CA ALA A 318 13.09 15.23 21.31
C ALA A 318 13.09 14.55 22.68
N ASN A 319 13.95 14.99 23.60
CA ASN A 319 14.02 14.49 24.97
C ASN A 319 12.75 14.82 25.77
N THR A 320 12.20 16.02 25.61
CA THR A 320 10.92 16.39 26.24
C THR A 320 9.78 15.50 25.72
N ARG A 321 9.61 15.37 24.40
CA ARG A 321 8.61 14.48 23.79
C ARG A 321 8.78 13.02 24.23
N ALA A 322 10.01 12.53 24.37
CA ALA A 322 10.29 11.17 24.81
C ALA A 322 9.86 10.91 26.26
N LYS A 323 10.11 11.87 27.17
CA LYS A 323 9.66 11.82 28.57
C LYS A 323 8.13 11.88 28.67
N GLU A 324 7.48 12.74 27.88
CA GLU A 324 6.01 12.88 27.86
C GLU A 324 5.27 11.66 27.28
N ARG A 325 5.86 11.02 26.25
CA ARG A 325 5.18 9.98 25.44
C ARG A 325 5.58 8.56 25.78
N GLY A 326 6.71 8.38 26.47
CA GLY A 326 7.25 7.06 26.80
C GLY A 326 7.90 6.31 25.63
N TYR A 327 8.21 6.96 24.50
CA TYR A 327 8.88 6.34 23.35
C TYR A 327 9.68 7.37 22.53
N ARG A 328 10.59 6.90 21.66
CA ARG A 328 11.37 7.74 20.73
C ARG A 328 11.17 7.33 19.28
N CYS A 329 11.44 8.26 18.38
CA CYS A 329 11.43 8.07 16.93
C CYS A 329 12.86 7.90 16.38
N TYR A 330 13.07 7.03 15.38
CA TYR A 330 14.40 6.84 14.78
C TYR A 330 14.93 8.12 14.12
N LYS A 331 14.04 8.98 13.61
CA LYS A 331 14.34 10.31 13.09
C LYS A 331 14.99 11.24 14.13
N ASP A 332 14.62 11.11 15.41
CA ASP A 332 15.24 11.90 16.48
C ASP A 332 16.71 11.47 16.75
N TRP A 333 17.17 10.37 16.13
CA TRP A 333 18.52 9.77 16.20
C TRP A 333 19.16 9.52 14.81
N SER A 334 18.61 10.07 13.72
CA SER A 334 19.01 9.70 12.36
C SER A 334 20.33 10.30 11.86
N GLU A 335 20.84 11.34 12.51
CA GLU A 335 22.05 12.09 12.11
C GLU A 335 22.73 12.68 13.36
N TYR A 336 23.73 11.99 13.92
CA TYR A 336 24.51 12.42 15.10
C TYR A 336 25.97 11.99 14.99
N ASN A 337 26.87 12.84 15.49
CA ASN A 337 28.32 12.61 15.52
C ASN A 337 28.92 12.07 14.20
N GLN A 338 28.51 12.66 13.07
CA GLN A 338 28.88 12.24 11.71
C GLN A 338 28.47 10.79 11.33
N ARG A 339 27.62 10.15 12.13
CA ARG A 339 26.97 8.87 11.80
C ARG A 339 25.51 9.09 11.44
N PHE A 340 25.01 8.23 10.56
CA PHE A 340 23.69 8.33 9.95
C PHE A 340 22.98 6.97 9.99
N LEU A 341 21.67 6.97 10.28
CA LEU A 341 20.85 5.76 10.21
C LEU A 341 20.27 5.60 8.80
N LYS A 342 20.60 4.49 8.13
CA LYS A 342 19.96 4.07 6.87
C LYS A 342 18.98 2.91 7.11
N PRO A 343 17.68 3.09 6.87
CA PRO A 343 16.72 1.99 6.89
C PRO A 343 17.01 0.93 5.82
N CYS A 344 16.92 -0.34 6.20
CA CYS A 344 17.15 -1.53 5.39
C CYS A 344 16.04 -2.55 5.69
N LEU A 345 15.46 -3.14 4.64
CA LEU A 345 14.43 -4.20 4.76
C LEU A 345 15.02 -5.63 4.69
N THR A 346 16.33 -5.75 4.52
CA THR A 346 17.10 -6.99 4.50
C THR A 346 18.15 -6.95 5.60
N LEU A 347 18.47 -8.10 6.20
CA LEU A 347 19.49 -8.20 7.25
C LEU A 347 20.86 -7.78 6.70
N PRO A 348 21.58 -6.83 7.33
CA PRO A 348 22.95 -6.52 6.94
C PRO A 348 23.90 -7.68 7.27
N ALA A 349 24.49 -8.28 6.24
CA ALA A 349 25.42 -9.42 6.37
C ALA A 349 26.89 -9.08 6.08
N THR A 350 27.21 -7.82 5.75
CA THR A 350 28.58 -7.40 5.44
C THR A 350 29.44 -7.32 6.71
N PRO A 351 30.64 -7.93 6.75
CA PRO A 351 31.54 -7.88 7.91
C PRO A 351 31.78 -6.47 8.46
N ASN A 352 31.90 -6.37 9.79
CA ASN A 352 32.10 -5.11 10.54
C ASN A 352 30.96 -4.08 10.42
N THR A 353 29.79 -4.45 9.88
CA THR A 353 28.63 -3.54 9.82
C THR A 353 27.93 -3.43 11.17
N CYS A 354 27.78 -2.20 11.67
CA CYS A 354 26.92 -1.88 12.81
C CYS A 354 25.51 -1.50 12.33
N PHE A 355 24.48 -1.99 13.01
CA PHE A 355 23.09 -1.65 12.72
C PHE A 355 22.18 -1.79 13.95
N LEU A 356 21.00 -1.19 13.88
CA LEU A 356 19.94 -1.35 14.87
C LEU A 356 18.85 -2.27 14.31
N ILE A 357 18.22 -3.07 15.16
CA ILE A 357 17.07 -3.91 14.82
C ILE A 357 15.84 -3.30 15.48
N HIS A 358 14.92 -2.77 14.68
CA HIS A 358 13.55 -2.51 15.13
C HIS A 358 12.76 -3.81 15.02
N ALA A 359 12.12 -4.22 16.10
CA ALA A 359 11.24 -5.40 16.12
C ALA A 359 10.05 -5.16 17.06
N ASP A 360 8.87 -5.63 16.66
CA ASP A 360 7.75 -5.79 17.58
C ASP A 360 8.00 -7.03 18.46
N VAL A 361 8.02 -6.80 19.77
CA VAL A 361 8.26 -7.81 20.80
C VAL A 361 7.09 -7.75 21.77
N ASP A 362 6.28 -8.81 21.77
CA ASP A 362 5.11 -8.99 22.63
C ASP A 362 4.08 -7.84 22.54
N GLY A 363 3.95 -7.22 21.36
CA GLY A 363 3.08 -6.07 21.10
C GLY A 363 3.70 -4.71 21.44
N THR A 364 4.99 -4.69 21.81
CA THR A 364 5.76 -3.47 22.08
C THR A 364 6.90 -3.30 21.07
N PRO A 365 6.97 -2.18 20.33
CA PRO A 365 8.08 -1.93 19.42
C PRO A 365 9.35 -1.65 20.23
N ARG A 366 10.37 -2.51 20.08
CA ARG A 366 11.69 -2.41 20.71
C ARG A 366 12.80 -2.12 19.69
N CYS A 367 13.96 -1.76 20.20
CA CYS A 367 15.18 -1.53 19.44
C CYS A 367 16.34 -2.31 20.07
N PHE A 368 17.07 -3.07 19.26
CA PHE A 368 18.27 -3.82 19.65
C PHE A 368 19.48 -3.30 18.89
N GLY A 369 20.68 -3.39 19.47
CA GLY A 369 21.93 -3.12 18.74
C GLY A 369 22.45 -4.41 18.10
N ALA A 370 23.06 -4.34 16.93
CA ALA A 370 23.72 -5.48 16.29
C ALA A 370 25.01 -5.07 15.56
N LYS A 371 26.00 -5.97 15.56
CA LYS A 371 27.27 -5.81 14.84
C LYS A 371 27.68 -7.12 14.16
N VAL A 372 27.91 -7.08 12.85
CA VAL A 372 28.45 -8.21 12.10
C VAL A 372 29.95 -8.37 12.38
N LEU A 373 30.39 -9.59 12.70
CA LEU A 373 31.79 -9.94 12.92
C LEU A 373 32.42 -10.49 11.62
N ALA A 374 33.74 -10.74 11.62
CA ALA A 374 34.49 -11.11 10.42
C ALA A 374 34.28 -12.57 9.94
N ASP A 375 33.68 -13.39 10.79
CA ASP A 375 33.55 -14.85 10.72
C ASP A 375 32.11 -15.32 10.42
N SER A 376 31.27 -14.43 9.89
CA SER A 376 29.82 -14.63 9.71
C SER A 376 29.03 -14.86 11.02
N GLN A 377 29.64 -14.56 12.17
CA GLN A 377 28.91 -14.35 13.43
C GLN A 377 28.41 -12.90 13.51
N LEU A 378 27.48 -12.68 14.42
CA LEU A 378 26.86 -11.40 14.70
C LEU A 378 26.69 -11.27 16.22
N GLN A 379 27.07 -10.11 16.74
CA GLN A 379 26.91 -9.75 18.15
C GLN A 379 25.65 -8.88 18.31
N ILE A 380 24.70 -9.31 19.12
CA ILE A 380 23.48 -8.55 19.48
C ILE A 380 23.64 -7.97 20.88
N PHE A 381 23.21 -6.73 21.04
CA PHE A 381 23.17 -6.01 22.31
C PHE A 381 21.72 -5.84 22.76
N HIS A 382 21.40 -6.43 23.92
CA HIS A 382 20.11 -6.29 24.58
C HIS A 382 20.33 -6.06 26.08
N GLU A 383 19.80 -4.94 26.59
CA GLU A 383 20.03 -4.51 27.97
C GLU A 383 21.52 -4.57 28.33
N ARG A 384 21.92 -4.98 29.54
CA ARG A 384 23.32 -4.95 30.00
C ARG A 384 24.25 -6.03 29.39
N ARG A 385 23.83 -6.72 28.32
CA ARG A 385 24.50 -7.91 27.78
C ARG A 385 24.71 -7.85 26.27
N ALA A 386 25.78 -8.51 25.81
CA ALA A 386 26.01 -8.84 24.42
C ALA A 386 26.02 -10.36 24.21
N CYS A 387 25.32 -10.88 23.20
CA CYS A 387 25.34 -12.30 22.82
C CYS A 387 25.80 -12.46 21.36
N THR A 388 26.48 -13.57 21.05
CA THR A 388 27.08 -13.84 19.72
C THR A 388 26.43 -15.07 19.09
N LEU A 389 26.02 -14.96 17.82
CA LEU A 389 25.35 -16.04 17.09
C LEU A 389 25.58 -15.94 15.57
N PRO A 390 25.42 -17.03 14.80
CA PRO A 390 25.51 -16.98 13.33
C PRO A 390 24.43 -16.06 12.73
N ILE A 391 24.77 -15.36 11.64
CA ILE A 391 23.83 -14.46 10.93
C ILE A 391 22.53 -15.20 10.53
N LEU A 392 22.64 -16.44 10.05
CA LEU A 392 21.49 -17.28 9.65
C LEU A 392 20.58 -17.63 10.83
N SER A 393 21.13 -17.78 12.03
CA SER A 393 20.36 -18.04 13.25
C SER A 393 19.51 -16.82 13.64
N LEU A 394 20.01 -15.59 13.42
CA LEU A 394 19.21 -14.39 13.65
C LEU A 394 18.06 -14.26 12.63
N GLU A 395 18.28 -14.56 11.35
CA GLU A 395 17.18 -14.60 10.36
C GLU A 395 16.09 -15.59 10.77
N GLU A 396 16.49 -16.77 11.26
CA GLU A 396 15.56 -17.77 11.76
C GLU A 396 14.81 -17.29 13.02
N ILE A 397 15.50 -16.79 14.04
CA ILE A 397 14.89 -16.25 15.26
C ILE A 397 13.87 -15.15 14.90
N LEU A 398 14.23 -14.18 14.06
CA LEU A 398 13.31 -13.11 13.64
C LEU A 398 12.12 -13.62 12.83
N ALA A 399 12.30 -14.63 11.96
CA ALA A 399 11.20 -15.24 11.22
C ALA A 399 10.30 -16.14 12.11
N GLN A 400 10.84 -16.70 13.19
CA GLN A 400 10.09 -17.46 14.18
C GLN A 400 9.30 -16.56 15.13
N THR A 401 9.89 -15.45 15.59
CA THR A 401 9.35 -14.59 16.66
C THR A 401 8.55 -13.39 16.16
N CYS A 402 8.98 -12.74 15.08
CA CYS A 402 8.35 -11.54 14.55
C CYS A 402 7.53 -11.81 13.27
N GLU A 403 6.67 -10.86 12.90
CA GLU A 403 5.96 -10.88 11.63
C GLU A 403 6.77 -10.12 10.57
N THR A 404 6.70 -10.53 9.30
CA THR A 404 7.64 -10.12 8.23
C THR A 404 7.60 -8.62 7.88
N PHE A 405 6.60 -7.90 8.38
CA PHE A 405 6.43 -6.44 8.25
C PHE A 405 6.68 -5.67 9.56
N SER A 406 7.01 -6.38 10.64
CA SER A 406 7.26 -5.83 11.98
C SER A 406 8.76 -5.76 12.34
N VAL A 407 9.66 -6.03 11.38
CA VAL A 407 11.11 -5.93 11.54
C VAL A 407 11.67 -4.96 10.51
N VAL A 408 12.49 -4.00 10.97
CA VAL A 408 13.22 -3.05 10.11
C VAL A 408 14.63 -2.88 10.66
N PHE A 409 15.64 -2.95 9.79
CA PHE A 409 17.04 -2.75 10.17
C PHE A 409 17.45 -1.30 9.91
N PHE A 410 18.31 -0.73 10.74
CA PHE A 410 18.86 0.61 10.56
C PHE A 410 20.38 0.55 10.57
N SER A 411 21.00 0.46 9.39
CA SER A 411 22.46 0.46 9.23
C SER A 411 23.04 1.79 9.72
N VAL A 412 24.05 1.73 10.59
CA VAL A 412 24.80 2.91 11.06
C VAL A 412 25.96 3.16 10.10
N GLN A 413 25.95 4.31 9.43
CA GLN A 413 26.91 4.65 8.38
C GLN A 413 27.68 5.93 8.72
N SER A 414 28.97 6.00 8.42
CA SER A 414 29.82 7.19 8.60
C SER A 414 29.70 8.23 7.47
N VAL A 415 28.90 7.93 6.44
CA VAL A 415 28.63 8.80 5.30
C VAL A 415 27.13 8.91 5.13
N LYS A 416 26.64 10.12 4.81
CA LYS A 416 25.21 10.40 4.68
C LYS A 416 24.58 9.53 3.58
N PRO A 417 23.68 8.59 3.92
CA PRO A 417 23.12 7.66 2.95
C PRO A 417 22.12 8.36 2.03
N GLU A 418 22.15 8.01 0.74
CA GLU A 418 21.03 8.30 -0.15
C GLU A 418 19.86 7.35 0.19
N MET A 419 18.68 7.93 0.41
CA MET A 419 17.44 7.23 0.72
C MET A 419 16.35 7.59 -0.29
N THR A 420 15.53 6.62 -0.68
CA THR A 420 14.24 6.86 -1.33
C THR A 420 13.25 7.50 -0.36
N ALA A 421 12.18 8.11 -0.89
CA ALA A 421 11.12 8.68 -0.04
C ALA A 421 10.49 7.63 0.90
N SER A 422 10.34 6.38 0.43
CA SER A 422 9.85 5.26 1.24
C SER A 422 10.82 4.80 2.33
N GLU A 423 12.14 4.83 2.08
CA GLU A 423 13.12 4.55 3.14
C GLU A 423 13.11 5.69 4.18
N ALA A 424 13.04 6.95 3.75
CA ALA A 424 12.96 8.10 4.66
C ALA A 424 11.71 8.08 5.56
N GLU A 425 10.57 7.55 5.08
CA GLU A 425 9.36 7.33 5.89
C GLU A 425 9.58 6.28 7.00
N LEU A 426 10.50 5.32 6.85
CA LEU A 426 10.82 4.34 7.91
C LEU A 426 11.54 4.96 9.10
N LEU A 427 12.16 6.14 8.95
CA LEU A 427 12.71 6.88 10.10
C LEU A 427 11.62 7.42 11.04
N ASP A 428 10.37 7.57 10.57
CA ASP A 428 9.25 7.98 11.40
C ASP A 428 8.72 6.84 12.33
N LEU A 429 9.29 5.64 12.25
CA LEU A 429 9.03 4.54 13.20
C LEU A 429 9.46 4.93 14.63
N VAL A 430 8.83 4.29 15.62
CA VAL A 430 9.03 4.55 17.05
C VAL A 430 9.31 3.28 17.84
N ALA A 431 10.11 3.37 18.89
CA ALA A 431 10.38 2.27 19.81
C ALA A 431 10.40 2.74 21.28
N GLY A 432 10.15 1.78 22.20
CA GLY A 432 10.14 1.99 23.65
C GLY A 432 8.75 2.10 24.29
N CYS A 433 7.67 2.04 23.50
CA CYS A 433 6.30 2.24 23.99
C CYS A 433 5.85 1.08 24.88
N THR A 434 5.51 1.37 26.14
CA THR A 434 5.03 0.41 27.14
C THR A 434 3.51 0.21 27.16
N SER A 435 2.78 0.71 26.15
CA SER A 435 1.31 0.61 26.11
C SER A 435 0.78 0.19 24.74
N ASN A 436 -0.25 -0.67 24.72
CA ASN A 436 -0.91 -1.28 23.54
C ASN A 436 -1.68 -0.29 22.63
N ARG A 437 -1.31 1.00 22.63
CA ARG A 437 -1.99 2.08 21.90
C ARG A 437 -1.68 2.14 20.40
N CYS A 438 -0.81 1.27 19.88
CA CYS A 438 -0.27 1.36 18.50
C CYS A 438 -0.72 0.26 17.52
N LEU A 439 -1.68 -0.60 17.88
CA LEU A 439 -2.18 -1.62 16.94
C LEU A 439 -3.13 -1.03 15.90
N PHE A 440 -2.61 -0.76 14.70
CA PHE A 440 -3.41 -0.51 13.50
C PHE A 440 -4.15 -1.80 13.09
N THR A 441 -5.48 -1.84 13.27
CA THR A 441 -6.29 -3.00 12.91
C THR A 441 -6.52 -3.11 11.40
N ASP A 442 -5.84 -4.05 10.73
CA ASP A 442 -6.14 -4.45 9.35
C ASP A 442 -7.47 -5.23 9.33
N ARG A 443 -8.54 -4.61 8.79
CA ARG A 443 -9.80 -5.30 8.46
C ARG A 443 -10.14 -5.10 7.00
N ARG A 444 -9.94 -6.17 6.20
CA ARG A 444 -10.35 -6.25 4.80
C ARG A 444 -11.76 -6.83 4.72
N GLY A 445 -12.75 -5.97 4.48
CA GLY A 445 -14.18 -6.35 4.44
C GLY A 445 -15.00 -5.58 3.41
N GLY A 446 -14.38 -5.09 2.33
CA GLY A 446 -15.02 -4.20 1.35
C GLY A 446 -16.09 -4.87 0.49
N GLY A 447 -17.32 -4.92 0.98
CA GLY A 447 -18.54 -5.14 0.20
C GLY A 447 -19.43 -3.90 0.23
N GLU A 448 -20.07 -3.55 -0.90
CA GLU A 448 -21.00 -2.41 -0.95
C GLU A 448 -22.19 -2.67 -0.01
N ALA A 449 -22.24 -1.94 1.10
CA ALA A 449 -23.28 -2.11 2.13
C ALA A 449 -24.64 -1.60 1.66
N GLY A 450 -25.39 -2.46 0.97
CA GLY A 450 -26.84 -2.36 0.90
C GLY A 450 -27.45 -2.33 2.32
N ASP A 451 -28.65 -1.76 2.47
CA ASP A 451 -29.33 -1.61 3.77
C ASP A 451 -29.81 -2.95 4.40
N ALA A 452 -29.37 -4.09 3.87
CA ALA A 452 -29.95 -5.41 4.12
C ALA A 452 -29.33 -6.18 5.29
N ASP A 453 -28.03 -6.02 5.60
CA ASP A 453 -27.43 -6.74 6.73
C ASP A 453 -26.48 -5.91 7.59
N VAL A 454 -26.47 -6.25 8.88
CA VAL A 454 -25.67 -5.66 9.95
C VAL A 454 -25.19 -6.84 10.79
N GLN A 455 -23.94 -7.26 10.57
CA GLN A 455 -23.37 -8.36 11.33
C GLN A 455 -23.13 -7.92 12.77
N VAL A 456 -23.81 -8.61 13.69
CA VAL A 456 -23.70 -8.40 15.14
C VAL A 456 -23.14 -9.70 15.71
N GLY A 457 -21.94 -9.62 16.30
CA GLY A 457 -21.25 -10.73 16.94
C GLY A 457 -21.99 -11.23 18.19
N GLN A 458 -21.70 -12.46 18.61
CA GLN A 458 -22.52 -13.15 19.62
C GLN A 458 -22.59 -12.39 20.95
N HIS A 459 -21.45 -11.94 21.50
CA HIS A 459 -21.40 -11.19 22.76
C HIS A 459 -22.36 -9.99 22.80
N LEU A 460 -22.41 -9.18 21.73
CA LEU A 460 -23.35 -8.06 21.66
C LEU A 460 -24.82 -8.55 21.57
N ARG A 461 -25.10 -9.71 20.98
CA ARG A 461 -26.45 -10.31 21.04
C ARG A 461 -26.81 -10.75 22.46
N ASP A 462 -25.86 -11.32 23.19
CA ASP A 462 -26.07 -11.81 24.56
C ASP A 462 -26.38 -10.63 25.51
N LEU A 463 -25.63 -9.52 25.38
CA LEU A 463 -25.93 -8.27 26.10
C LEU A 463 -27.31 -7.70 25.73
N LEU A 464 -27.69 -7.73 24.45
CA LEU A 464 -29.02 -7.30 24.03
C LEU A 464 -30.13 -8.21 24.56
N GLU A 465 -29.93 -9.53 24.59
CA GLU A 465 -30.88 -10.47 25.18
C GLU A 465 -31.05 -10.22 26.69
N GLN A 466 -29.95 -9.95 27.39
CA GLN A 466 -29.98 -9.63 28.82
C GLN A 466 -30.72 -8.31 29.08
N GLU A 467 -30.45 -7.25 28.30
CA GLU A 467 -31.17 -5.97 28.42
C GLU A 467 -32.69 -6.13 28.16
N VAL A 468 -33.10 -7.07 27.30
CA VAL A 468 -34.52 -7.44 27.12
C VAL A 468 -35.09 -8.13 28.35
N LYS A 469 -34.39 -9.10 28.94
CA LYS A 469 -34.81 -9.81 30.16
C LYS A 469 -34.94 -8.84 31.34
N ASP A 470 -33.95 -7.98 31.54
CA ASP A 470 -33.93 -6.95 32.57
C ASP A 470 -35.11 -5.98 32.44
N ALA A 471 -35.40 -5.52 31.21
CA ALA A 471 -36.53 -4.63 30.94
C ALA A 471 -37.88 -5.31 31.25
N ILE A 472 -38.06 -6.59 30.91
CA ILE A 472 -39.26 -7.36 31.26
C ILE A 472 -39.40 -7.46 32.78
N GLY A 473 -38.33 -7.81 33.49
CA GLY A 473 -38.33 -7.91 34.96
C GLY A 473 -38.69 -6.59 35.65
N GLN A 474 -38.08 -5.48 35.24
CA GLN A 474 -38.38 -4.15 35.78
C GLN A 474 -39.84 -3.75 35.59
N ILE A 475 -40.40 -3.98 34.39
CA ILE A 475 -41.82 -3.69 34.10
C ILE A 475 -42.75 -4.63 34.88
N GLN A 476 -42.33 -5.86 35.16
CA GLN A 476 -43.08 -6.81 36.00
C GLN A 476 -43.10 -6.41 37.49
N GLN A 477 -42.02 -5.82 38.01
CA GLN A 477 -41.88 -5.45 39.42
C GLN A 477 -42.64 -4.17 39.83
N GLN A 478 -43.02 -3.29 38.89
CA GLN A 478 -43.80 -2.09 39.19
C GLN A 478 -45.18 -2.42 39.79
N LYS A 479 -45.36 -2.37 41.11
CA LYS A 479 -46.66 -2.57 41.78
C LYS A 479 -47.36 -1.22 41.98
N GLY A 480 -48.56 -1.07 41.43
CA GLY A 480 -49.40 0.13 41.56
C GLY A 480 -50.53 0.18 40.52
N HIS A 481 -51.66 0.79 40.87
CA HIS A 481 -52.88 0.79 40.02
C HIS A 481 -52.85 1.78 38.84
N SER A 482 -51.90 2.71 38.77
CA SER A 482 -51.81 3.76 37.74
C SER A 482 -50.61 3.57 36.80
N PHE A 483 -50.75 2.72 35.78
CA PHE A 483 -49.78 2.66 34.69
C PHE A 483 -49.96 3.86 33.74
N GLY A 484 -49.21 4.95 33.98
CA GLY A 484 -49.14 6.08 33.06
C GLY A 484 -48.56 5.68 31.70
N ALA A 485 -48.90 6.41 30.63
CA ALA A 485 -48.44 6.06 29.28
C ALA A 485 -46.91 6.16 29.14
N GLN A 486 -46.20 5.05 29.07
CA GLN A 486 -44.73 4.96 29.04
C GLN A 486 -44.17 4.70 27.63
N VAL A 487 -42.94 5.16 27.38
CA VAL A 487 -42.15 4.79 26.20
C VAL A 487 -41.42 3.48 26.51
N CYS A 488 -41.37 2.55 25.55
CA CYS A 488 -40.59 1.32 25.68
C CYS A 488 -39.11 1.66 25.90
N PRO A 489 -38.45 1.18 26.98
CA PRO A 489 -37.09 1.58 27.32
C PRO A 489 -36.05 1.20 26.25
N LEU A 490 -36.38 0.23 25.40
CA LEU A 490 -35.51 -0.31 24.35
C LEU A 490 -35.73 0.32 22.96
N CYS A 491 -36.81 1.10 22.78
CA CYS A 491 -37.19 1.72 21.51
C CYS A 491 -37.14 3.26 21.61
N PRO A 492 -36.63 3.99 20.59
CA PRO A 492 -36.43 5.45 20.70
C PRO A 492 -37.71 6.27 20.93
N TRP A 493 -38.86 5.88 20.36
CA TRP A 493 -40.11 6.67 20.46
C TRP A 493 -41.37 5.86 20.77
N ARG A 494 -41.31 4.52 20.78
CA ARG A 494 -42.51 3.68 20.81
C ARG A 494 -43.22 3.80 22.18
N ARG A 495 -44.47 4.28 22.20
CA ARG A 495 -45.25 4.52 23.44
C ARG A 495 -46.42 3.54 23.58
N PHE A 496 -46.78 3.25 24.84
CA PHE A 496 -47.90 2.38 25.23
C PHE A 496 -48.67 2.98 26.40
N GLU A 497 -50.00 2.82 26.38
CA GLU A 497 -50.92 3.30 27.42
C GLU A 497 -51.26 2.24 28.47
N LYS A 498 -51.01 0.95 28.17
CA LYS A 498 -51.27 -0.16 29.09
C LYS A 498 -50.02 -1.03 29.22
N ARG A 499 -49.71 -1.44 30.46
CA ARG A 499 -48.57 -2.30 30.80
C ARG A 499 -48.57 -3.62 30.02
N THR A 500 -49.74 -4.23 29.87
CA THR A 500 -49.93 -5.46 29.10
C THR A 500 -49.44 -5.31 27.66
N TYR A 501 -49.79 -4.22 26.97
CA TYR A 501 -49.36 -3.95 25.59
C TYR A 501 -47.86 -3.66 25.49
N LEU A 502 -47.24 -3.01 26.49
CA LEU A 502 -45.80 -2.83 26.54
C LEU A 502 -45.06 -4.17 26.67
N LEU A 503 -45.51 -5.04 27.60
CA LEU A 503 -44.95 -6.38 27.75
C LEU A 503 -45.12 -7.21 26.47
N THR A 504 -46.33 -7.26 25.89
CA THR A 504 -46.58 -7.95 24.61
C THR A 504 -45.68 -7.42 23.49
N HIS A 505 -45.42 -6.11 23.44
CA HIS A 505 -44.52 -5.53 22.45
C HIS A 505 -43.07 -6.00 22.64
N ILE A 506 -42.55 -5.97 23.87
CA ILE A 506 -41.17 -6.39 24.16
C ILE A 506 -41.01 -7.87 23.78
N THR A 507 -41.84 -8.75 24.33
CA THR A 507 -41.78 -10.20 24.05
C THR A 507 -41.95 -10.53 22.56
N LYS A 508 -42.84 -9.84 21.82
CA LYS A 508 -43.14 -10.14 20.40
C LYS A 508 -42.18 -9.49 19.40
N HIS A 509 -41.46 -8.43 19.77
CA HIS A 509 -40.69 -7.63 18.80
C HIS A 509 -39.22 -7.40 19.17
N HIS A 510 -38.83 -7.55 20.43
CA HIS A 510 -37.42 -7.66 20.81
C HIS A 510 -37.04 -9.15 20.84
N SER A 511 -37.07 -9.79 19.67
CA SER A 511 -36.87 -11.23 19.47
C SER A 511 -35.56 -11.54 18.75
N VAL A 512 -35.06 -12.77 18.88
CA VAL A 512 -33.88 -13.30 18.15
C VAL A 512 -33.98 -13.03 16.64
N SER A 513 -35.16 -13.27 16.05
CA SER A 513 -35.45 -13.02 14.62
C SER A 513 -35.30 -11.56 14.17
N LYS A 514 -35.22 -10.61 15.10
CA LYS A 514 -34.96 -9.18 14.86
C LYS A 514 -33.65 -8.71 15.48
N ARG A 515 -32.76 -9.62 15.89
CA ARG A 515 -31.53 -9.32 16.64
C ARG A 515 -31.82 -8.47 17.89
N PHE A 516 -32.94 -8.76 18.56
CA PHE A 516 -33.50 -8.05 19.70
C PHE A 516 -33.85 -6.55 19.49
N VAL A 517 -33.66 -5.96 18.31
CA VAL A 517 -33.90 -4.53 18.06
C VAL A 517 -35.16 -4.31 17.23
N ALA A 518 -36.29 -4.05 17.90
CA ALA A 518 -37.60 -3.88 17.27
C ALA A 518 -37.69 -2.68 16.29
N SER A 519 -36.82 -1.67 16.43
CA SER A 519 -36.90 -0.42 15.68
C SER A 519 -36.32 -0.48 14.26
N GLY A 520 -35.59 -1.54 13.91
CA GLY A 520 -34.96 -1.70 12.58
C GLY A 520 -33.45 -1.46 12.55
N THR A 521 -32.89 -1.48 11.34
CA THR A 521 -31.43 -1.60 11.13
C THR A 521 -30.65 -0.35 11.55
N LYS A 522 -31.27 0.83 11.63
CA LYS A 522 -30.57 2.07 12.00
C LYS A 522 -30.31 2.19 13.50
N GLN A 523 -31.23 1.75 14.36
CA GLN A 523 -30.92 1.63 15.78
C GLN A 523 -29.85 0.55 15.99
N LEU A 524 -29.92 -0.56 15.25
CA LEU A 524 -28.91 -1.63 15.33
C LEU A 524 -27.50 -1.15 14.89
N ARG A 525 -27.40 -0.31 13.85
CA ARG A 525 -26.13 0.34 13.45
C ARG A 525 -25.61 1.33 14.49
N VAL A 526 -26.48 2.07 15.16
CA VAL A 526 -26.08 2.91 16.32
C VAL A 526 -25.57 2.05 17.46
N ILE A 527 -26.26 0.96 17.80
CA ILE A 527 -25.85 0.01 18.85
C ILE A 527 -24.47 -0.58 18.54
N ALA A 528 -24.26 -1.06 17.31
CA ALA A 528 -22.95 -1.58 16.88
C ALA A 528 -21.85 -0.50 16.98
N ALA A 529 -22.13 0.72 16.52
CA ALA A 529 -21.14 1.81 16.57
C ALA A 529 -20.79 2.25 18.00
N MET A 530 -21.78 2.27 18.91
CA MET A 530 -21.54 2.55 20.33
C MET A 530 -20.78 1.41 21.01
N TYR A 531 -21.07 0.15 20.66
CA TYR A 531 -20.34 -1.01 21.17
C TYR A 531 -18.87 -1.01 20.69
N ASP A 532 -18.61 -0.75 19.41
CA ASP A 532 -17.25 -0.63 18.87
C ASP A 532 -16.46 0.49 19.57
N ASP A 533 -17.12 1.62 19.82
CA ASP A 533 -16.54 2.82 20.45
C ASP A 533 -16.28 2.62 21.95
N ASP A 534 -17.19 1.97 22.67
CA ASP A 534 -16.99 1.60 24.08
C ASP A 534 -15.89 0.53 24.21
N ALA A 535 -15.87 -0.49 23.35
CA ALA A 535 -14.80 -1.49 23.30
C ALA A 535 -13.42 -0.87 22.99
N ALA A 536 -13.36 0.09 22.05
CA ALA A 536 -12.13 0.83 21.74
C ALA A 536 -11.64 1.71 22.91
N ARG A 537 -12.54 2.13 23.81
CA ARG A 537 -12.21 2.84 25.05
C ARG A 537 -11.99 1.91 26.26
N GLN A 538 -12.11 0.59 26.08
CA GLN A 538 -12.09 -0.39 27.17
C GLN A 538 -13.21 -0.15 28.22
N ALA A 539 -14.32 0.46 27.80
CA ALA A 539 -15.51 0.67 28.62
C ALA A 539 -16.48 -0.52 28.48
N SER A 540 -16.95 -1.05 29.61
CA SER A 540 -18.00 -2.08 29.64
C SER A 540 -19.36 -1.46 29.95
N HIS A 541 -20.33 -1.68 29.07
CA HIS A 541 -21.72 -1.24 29.25
C HIS A 541 -22.68 -2.36 28.83
N SER A 542 -23.78 -2.53 29.58
CA SER A 542 -24.82 -3.55 29.30
C SER A 542 -26.10 -2.99 28.67
N ARG A 543 -26.21 -1.65 28.58
CA ARG A 543 -27.47 -0.92 28.26
C ARG A 543 -27.45 -0.26 26.89
N TYR A 544 -27.23 -1.04 25.82
CA TYR A 544 -27.03 -0.49 24.48
C TYR A 544 -28.33 -0.08 23.77
N MET A 545 -29.45 -0.79 23.93
CA MET A 545 -30.73 -0.39 23.36
C MET A 545 -31.26 0.89 23.98
N SER A 546 -31.19 1.02 25.31
CA SER A 546 -31.62 2.21 26.02
C SER A 546 -30.71 3.42 25.72
N ARG A 547 -29.38 3.28 25.78
CA ARG A 547 -28.43 4.35 25.39
C ARG A 547 -28.59 4.77 23.92
N SER A 548 -28.76 3.83 22.99
CA SER A 548 -29.02 4.17 21.57
C SER A 548 -30.38 4.83 21.36
N ALA A 549 -31.40 4.45 22.13
CA ALA A 549 -32.71 5.09 22.14
C ALA A 549 -32.66 6.53 22.68
N GLU A 550 -31.79 6.83 23.64
CA GLU A 550 -31.52 8.18 24.14
C GLU A 550 -30.75 9.03 23.11
N LEU A 551 -29.68 8.47 22.52
CA LEU A 551 -28.89 9.14 21.50
C LEU A 551 -29.74 9.49 20.25
N LEU A 552 -30.61 8.57 19.82
CA LEU A 552 -31.53 8.84 18.72
C LEU A 552 -32.58 9.90 19.10
N ARG A 553 -33.10 9.91 20.33
CA ARG A 553 -34.00 10.96 20.83
C ARG A 553 -33.34 12.34 20.88
N SER A 554 -32.05 12.42 21.23
CA SER A 554 -31.34 13.70 21.34
C SER A 554 -30.99 14.30 19.96
N GLN A 555 -30.62 13.46 18.98
CA GLN A 555 -30.24 13.90 17.63
C GLN A 555 -31.45 14.14 16.70
N VAL A 556 -32.42 13.23 16.67
CA VAL A 556 -33.50 13.22 15.67
C VAL A 556 -34.65 14.14 16.09
N LYS A 557 -34.59 15.40 15.63
CA LYS A 557 -35.61 16.44 15.87
C LYS A 557 -36.26 16.90 14.55
N PRO A 558 -37.61 16.98 14.45
CA PRO A 558 -38.60 16.39 15.36
C PRO A 558 -38.50 14.85 15.39
N GLY A 559 -38.95 14.25 16.49
CA GLY A 559 -38.95 12.80 16.69
C GLY A 559 -39.90 12.04 15.76
N VAL A 560 -39.72 10.72 15.67
CA VAL A 560 -40.58 9.84 14.85
C VAL A 560 -41.88 9.52 15.61
N SER A 561 -42.94 9.18 14.87
CA SER A 561 -44.24 8.81 15.45
C SER A 561 -44.12 7.67 16.47
N SER A 562 -44.65 7.89 17.67
CA SER A 562 -44.68 6.93 18.77
C SER A 562 -45.54 5.68 18.52
N LYS A 563 -46.28 5.64 17.41
CA LYS A 563 -47.08 4.49 16.94
C LYS A 563 -46.35 3.62 15.90
N LYS A 564 -45.12 3.97 15.48
CA LYS A 564 -44.30 3.14 14.58
C LYS A 564 -43.29 2.30 15.36
N ASN A 565 -43.01 1.10 14.85
CA ASN A 565 -41.87 0.28 15.30
C ASN A 565 -40.67 0.60 14.41
N VAL A 566 -40.74 0.28 13.11
CA VAL A 566 -39.61 0.47 12.18
C VAL A 566 -39.38 1.95 11.85
N ILE A 567 -38.23 2.50 12.27
CA ILE A 567 -37.85 3.91 12.07
C ILE A 567 -37.00 4.13 10.81
N ASP A 568 -36.55 3.08 10.14
CA ASP A 568 -35.54 3.16 9.08
C ASP A 568 -35.93 4.07 7.91
N LYS A 569 -37.22 4.13 7.57
CA LYS A 569 -37.71 5.03 6.51
C LYS A 569 -37.76 6.49 6.96
N ASP A 570 -37.84 6.78 8.25
CA ASP A 570 -38.11 8.11 8.83
C ASP A 570 -36.85 8.89 9.29
N ILE A 571 -35.65 8.27 9.36
CA ILE A 571 -34.38 8.94 9.72
C ILE A 571 -33.26 8.70 8.69
N ARG A 572 -32.26 9.59 8.60
CA ARG A 572 -31.06 9.41 7.76
C ARG A 572 -29.80 9.90 8.46
N LEU A 573 -28.67 9.34 8.05
CA LEU A 573 -27.33 9.74 8.47
C LEU A 573 -26.92 11.05 7.78
N CYS A 574 -26.41 12.00 8.55
CA CYS A 574 -25.84 13.26 8.10
C CYS A 574 -24.43 13.42 8.69
N LEU A 575 -23.45 13.72 7.84
CA LEU A 575 -22.09 14.02 8.25
C LEU A 575 -21.91 15.54 8.47
N THR A 576 -21.15 15.87 9.50
CA THR A 576 -20.82 17.24 9.95
C THR A 576 -19.35 17.29 10.38
N THR A 577 -18.77 18.46 10.66
CA THR A 577 -17.45 18.60 11.31
C THR A 577 -17.31 17.76 12.60
N LYS A 578 -18.41 17.59 13.35
CA LYS A 578 -18.46 16.84 14.61
C LYS A 578 -18.57 15.32 14.41
N GLY A 579 -18.61 14.85 13.16
CA GLY A 579 -18.80 13.45 12.79
C GLY A 579 -20.23 13.10 12.39
N PRO A 580 -20.57 11.79 12.37
CA PRO A 580 -21.87 11.29 11.93
C PRO A 580 -22.99 11.56 12.95
N SER A 581 -24.18 11.90 12.45
CA SER A 581 -25.39 12.13 13.26
C SER A 581 -26.66 11.71 12.52
N PHE A 582 -27.76 11.43 13.24
CA PHE A 582 -29.05 11.13 12.64
C PHE A 582 -30.01 12.32 12.65
N MET A 583 -30.64 12.56 11.50
CA MET A 583 -31.68 13.59 11.32
C MET A 583 -33.00 12.97 10.87
N SER A 584 -34.13 13.59 11.26
CA SER A 584 -35.44 13.13 10.79
C SER A 584 -35.68 13.50 9.33
N MET A 585 -36.41 12.65 8.61
CA MET A 585 -36.83 12.92 7.24
C MET A 585 -37.71 14.17 7.14
N GLN A 586 -38.41 14.56 8.22
CA GLN A 586 -39.15 15.82 8.27
C GLN A 586 -38.21 17.03 8.28
N LYS A 587 -37.12 16.98 9.06
CA LYS A 587 -36.09 18.03 9.05
C LYS A 587 -35.37 18.07 7.70
N ILE A 588 -34.99 16.92 7.13
CA ILE A 588 -34.32 16.83 5.82
C ILE A 588 -35.19 17.38 4.68
N LYS A 589 -36.51 17.14 4.68
CA LYS A 589 -37.44 17.73 3.69
C LYS A 589 -37.58 19.26 3.81
N LYS A 590 -37.24 19.85 4.96
CA LYS A 590 -37.30 21.30 5.23
C LYS A 590 -35.93 21.98 5.14
N ALA A 591 -34.84 21.22 5.31
CA ALA A 591 -33.46 21.69 5.20
C ALA A 591 -33.19 22.21 3.79
N LYS A 592 -32.48 23.34 3.69
CA LYS A 592 -32.10 23.99 2.42
C LYS A 592 -30.57 24.08 2.28
N ASP A 593 -29.87 23.30 3.10
CA ASP A 593 -28.46 23.43 3.46
C ASP A 593 -27.79 22.05 3.61
N LEU A 594 -28.39 21.00 3.05
CA LEU A 594 -27.85 19.64 3.00
C LEU A 594 -27.66 19.18 1.55
N ARG A 595 -26.51 18.58 1.25
CA ARG A 595 -26.29 17.80 0.04
C ARG A 595 -26.43 16.30 0.32
N ARG A 596 -26.54 15.51 -0.75
CA ARG A 596 -26.80 14.07 -0.65
C ARG A 596 -26.02 13.27 -1.69
N VAL A 597 -25.11 12.42 -1.20
CA VAL A 597 -24.37 11.45 -2.00
C VAL A 597 -24.83 10.04 -1.62
N GLY A 598 -25.44 9.33 -2.58
CA GLY A 598 -26.04 8.01 -2.35
C GLY A 598 -27.20 8.04 -1.34
N ASN A 599 -26.97 7.48 -0.14
CA ASN A 599 -27.94 7.45 0.97
C ASN A 599 -27.52 8.30 2.19
N VAL A 600 -26.35 8.94 2.12
CA VAL A 600 -25.78 9.78 3.18
C VAL A 600 -25.97 11.25 2.80
N TYR A 601 -26.26 12.08 3.81
CA TYR A 601 -26.34 13.53 3.69
C TYR A 601 -25.11 14.17 4.31
N TYR A 602 -24.78 15.40 3.92
CA TYR A 602 -23.72 16.17 4.56
C TYR A 602 -24.01 17.66 4.47
N ASP A 603 -23.43 18.43 5.38
CA ASP A 603 -23.61 19.87 5.50
C ASP A 603 -22.39 20.69 5.01
N ARG A 604 -22.53 22.02 5.09
CA ARG A 604 -21.49 22.99 4.70
C ARG A 604 -20.19 22.84 5.51
N SER A 605 -20.30 22.48 6.78
CA SER A 605 -19.14 22.37 7.69
C SER A 605 -18.27 21.17 7.30
N PHE A 606 -18.92 20.02 7.05
CA PHE A 606 -18.27 18.85 6.49
C PHE A 606 -17.65 19.12 5.12
N ALA A 607 -18.31 19.90 4.25
CA ALA A 607 -17.78 20.26 2.94
C ALA A 607 -16.48 21.09 3.01
N ASN A 608 -16.46 22.14 3.83
CA ASN A 608 -15.26 22.97 4.03
C ASN A 608 -14.10 22.16 4.64
N ASP A 609 -14.37 21.37 5.68
CA ASP A 609 -13.35 20.48 6.28
C ASP A 609 -12.84 19.44 5.29
N PHE A 610 -13.73 18.87 4.47
CA PHE A 610 -13.35 17.86 3.48
C PHE A 610 -12.38 18.44 2.45
N MET A 611 -12.63 19.66 1.95
CA MET A 611 -11.71 20.32 1.01
C MET A 611 -10.37 20.65 1.65
N CYS A 612 -10.34 21.16 2.88
CA CYS A 612 -9.10 21.44 3.60
C CYS A 612 -8.26 20.16 3.77
N ASN A 613 -8.91 19.07 4.20
CA ASN A 613 -8.28 17.75 4.34
C ASN A 613 -7.85 17.17 2.99
N ALA A 614 -8.62 17.35 1.92
CA ALA A 614 -8.27 16.89 0.58
C ALA A 614 -6.99 17.58 0.07
N VAL A 615 -6.84 18.89 0.31
CA VAL A 615 -5.63 19.61 -0.10
C VAL A 615 -4.43 19.21 0.78
N ALA A 616 -4.60 19.12 2.10
CA ALA A 616 -3.53 18.69 3.02
C ALA A 616 -2.97 17.29 2.69
N SER A 617 -3.86 16.39 2.26
CA SER A 617 -3.58 14.98 1.97
C SER A 617 -3.29 14.64 0.50
N ARG A 618 -3.22 15.64 -0.40
CA ARG A 618 -3.09 15.43 -1.85
C ARG A 618 -4.18 14.50 -2.42
N ALA A 619 -5.42 14.71 -1.98
CA ALA A 619 -6.62 13.91 -2.27
C ALA A 619 -6.54 12.42 -1.88
N SER A 620 -5.67 12.06 -0.92
CA SER A 620 -5.58 10.69 -0.40
C SER A 620 -6.78 10.34 0.47
N PHE A 621 -7.78 9.64 -0.08
CA PHE A 621 -9.00 9.24 0.65
C PHE A 621 -8.73 8.50 1.97
N ARG A 622 -7.61 7.76 2.08
CA ARG A 622 -7.20 7.13 3.35
C ARG A 622 -6.82 8.16 4.42
N GLN A 623 -6.08 9.20 4.06
CA GLN A 623 -5.70 10.28 4.98
C GLN A 623 -6.89 11.18 5.31
N ILE A 624 -7.79 11.44 4.35
CA ILE A 624 -9.03 12.20 4.58
C ILE A 624 -9.92 11.44 5.58
N ALA A 625 -10.17 10.14 5.34
CA ALA A 625 -10.96 9.31 6.24
C ALA A 625 -10.34 9.25 7.65
N ALA A 626 -9.03 9.05 7.76
CA ALA A 626 -8.31 9.08 9.03
C ALA A 626 -8.50 10.41 9.78
N SER A 627 -8.41 11.55 9.08
CA SER A 627 -8.63 12.87 9.67
C SER A 627 -10.04 13.05 10.22
N PHE A 628 -11.08 12.61 9.49
CA PHE A 628 -12.47 12.65 9.98
C PHE A 628 -12.70 11.69 11.16
N THR A 629 -12.06 10.51 11.17
CA THR A 629 -12.06 9.59 12.31
C THR A 629 -11.45 10.25 13.55
N SER A 630 -10.25 10.83 13.43
CA SER A 630 -9.60 11.58 14.52
C SER A 630 -10.41 12.80 14.96
N SER A 631 -11.10 13.50 14.06
CA SER A 631 -11.97 14.63 14.42
C SER A 631 -13.20 14.18 15.20
N THR A 632 -13.84 13.09 14.78
CA THR A 632 -15.00 12.51 15.45
C THR A 632 -14.64 12.00 16.86
N ALA A 633 -13.47 11.36 17.00
CA ALA A 633 -12.95 10.93 18.30
C ALA A 633 -12.69 12.11 19.25
N ARG A 634 -12.11 13.22 18.78
CA ARG A 634 -11.92 14.44 19.60
C ARG A 634 -13.24 15.07 20.07
N HIS A 635 -14.32 14.89 19.31
CA HIS A 635 -15.67 15.34 19.69
C HIS A 635 -16.45 14.31 20.53
N GLN A 636 -15.80 13.24 21.01
CA GLN A 636 -16.43 12.15 21.76
C GLN A 636 -17.62 11.52 21.01
N GLY A 637 -17.55 11.50 19.67
CA GLY A 637 -18.64 11.05 18.82
C GLY A 637 -18.76 9.52 18.83
N ALA A 638 -19.70 8.99 19.62
CA ALA A 638 -19.97 7.55 19.77
C ALA A 638 -20.52 6.83 18.52
N LEU A 639 -20.44 7.48 17.36
CA LEU A 639 -20.83 6.96 16.05
C LEU A 639 -19.64 6.94 15.07
N CYS A 640 -18.40 6.94 15.57
CA CYS A 640 -17.20 7.08 14.74
C CYS A 640 -17.07 5.96 13.67
N SER A 641 -17.43 4.71 13.98
CA SER A 641 -17.45 3.62 13.00
C SER A 641 -18.57 3.71 11.95
N MET A 642 -19.45 4.73 12.03
CA MET A 642 -20.41 5.06 10.97
C MET A 642 -19.82 5.94 9.84
N LEU A 643 -18.56 6.36 9.96
CA LEU A 643 -17.85 6.99 8.85
C LEU A 643 -17.54 5.95 7.75
N PRO A 644 -17.73 6.26 6.45
CA PRO A 644 -17.37 5.35 5.37
C PRO A 644 -15.87 5.04 5.35
N GLU A 645 -15.51 3.78 5.08
CA GLU A 645 -14.12 3.34 5.01
C GLU A 645 -13.26 4.12 3.99
N ALA A 646 -11.95 4.17 4.24
CA ALA A 646 -10.94 4.77 3.36
C ALA A 646 -10.93 4.24 1.91
N SER A 647 -11.46 3.03 1.69
CA SER A 647 -11.52 2.30 0.43
C SER A 647 -12.72 2.69 -0.47
N HIS A 648 -13.61 3.55 0.03
CA HIS A 648 -14.99 3.58 -0.43
C HIS A 648 -15.29 4.62 -1.53
N SER A 649 -16.18 4.24 -2.46
CA SER A 649 -16.67 5.09 -3.56
C SER A 649 -17.34 6.39 -3.08
N PHE A 650 -17.83 6.43 -1.83
CA PHE A 650 -18.38 7.65 -1.21
C PHE A 650 -17.41 8.83 -1.22
N TRP A 651 -16.15 8.66 -0.80
CA TRP A 651 -15.23 9.79 -0.67
C TRP A 651 -14.88 10.39 -2.04
N CYS A 652 -14.78 9.54 -3.06
CA CYS A 652 -14.65 9.95 -4.46
C CYS A 652 -15.91 10.68 -4.95
N ASN A 653 -17.10 10.14 -4.65
CA ASN A 653 -18.38 10.75 -5.03
C ASN A 653 -18.64 12.10 -4.32
N VAL A 654 -18.15 12.30 -3.09
CA VAL A 654 -18.19 13.59 -2.38
C VAL A 654 -17.20 14.57 -3.02
N LEU A 655 -15.96 14.16 -3.30
CA LEU A 655 -15.00 15.00 -4.00
C LEU A 655 -15.51 15.42 -5.39
N GLU A 656 -16.20 14.54 -6.10
CA GLU A 656 -16.85 14.83 -7.38
C GLU A 656 -17.99 15.84 -7.23
N ASP A 657 -18.89 15.67 -6.25
CA ASP A 657 -19.97 16.64 -5.96
C ASP A 657 -19.40 18.03 -5.66
N LEU A 658 -18.39 18.10 -4.77
CA LEU A 658 -17.77 19.36 -4.35
C LEU A 658 -16.98 20.06 -5.46
N THR A 659 -16.19 19.33 -6.26
CA THR A 659 -15.45 19.93 -7.40
C THR A 659 -16.37 20.36 -8.54
N GLN A 660 -17.56 19.77 -8.67
CA GLN A 660 -18.58 20.22 -9.61
C GLN A 660 -19.35 21.48 -9.15
N SER A 661 -19.17 21.94 -7.90
CA SER A 661 -19.86 23.12 -7.37
C SER A 661 -19.54 24.40 -8.16
N PRO A 662 -20.50 25.34 -8.28
CA PRO A 662 -20.25 26.62 -8.95
C PRO A 662 -19.10 27.41 -8.32
N GLN A 663 -18.92 27.33 -7.00
CA GLN A 663 -17.91 28.10 -6.27
C GLN A 663 -16.49 27.63 -6.58
N ILE A 664 -16.27 26.31 -6.70
CA ILE A 664 -14.96 25.77 -7.12
C ILE A 664 -14.69 26.11 -8.59
N LYS A 665 -15.70 26.03 -9.47
CA LYS A 665 -15.56 26.37 -10.89
C LYS A 665 -15.23 27.85 -11.10
N VAL A 666 -15.97 28.76 -10.46
CA VAL A 666 -15.70 30.20 -10.49
C VAL A 666 -14.31 30.48 -9.93
N LYS A 667 -13.96 29.96 -8.75
CA LYS A 667 -12.63 30.20 -8.16
C LYS A 667 -11.47 29.67 -9.02
N LEU A 668 -11.66 28.56 -9.75
CA LEU A 668 -10.68 28.07 -10.72
C LEU A 668 -10.59 28.99 -11.94
N GLN A 669 -11.73 29.47 -12.45
CA GLN A 669 -11.80 30.41 -13.56
C GLN A 669 -11.16 31.75 -13.19
N ASP A 670 -11.45 32.30 -12.00
CA ASP A 670 -10.84 33.53 -11.48
C ASP A 670 -9.31 33.41 -11.42
N LEU A 671 -8.79 32.28 -10.94
CA LEU A 671 -7.34 32.03 -10.88
C LEU A 671 -6.71 31.93 -12.28
N LEU A 672 -7.40 31.32 -13.26
CA LEU A 672 -6.92 31.25 -14.65
C LEU A 672 -7.01 32.60 -15.36
N GLN A 673 -8.03 33.41 -15.04
CA GLN A 673 -8.18 34.78 -15.56
C GLN A 673 -7.13 35.72 -14.95
N GLU A 674 -6.79 35.56 -13.67
CA GLU A 674 -5.67 36.25 -13.03
C GLU A 674 -4.35 35.90 -13.74
N CYS A 675 -4.10 34.61 -13.99
CA CYS A 675 -2.97 34.16 -14.81
C CYS A 675 -2.95 34.82 -16.19
N GLU A 676 -4.10 34.93 -16.86
CA GLU A 676 -4.22 35.53 -18.19
C GLU A 676 -3.93 37.05 -18.17
N ALA A 677 -4.49 37.77 -17.21
CA ALA A 677 -4.25 39.20 -17.00
C ALA A 677 -2.78 39.48 -16.64
N HIS A 678 -2.15 38.60 -15.86
CA HIS A 678 -0.76 38.68 -15.45
C HIS A 678 0.22 38.01 -16.43
N THR A 679 -0.20 37.84 -17.69
CA THR A 679 0.60 37.33 -18.82
C THR A 679 1.26 35.96 -18.61
N GLU A 680 0.72 35.14 -17.70
CA GLU A 680 1.31 33.87 -17.25
C GLU A 680 1.56 32.86 -18.39
N PHE A 681 0.77 32.94 -19.46
CA PHE A 681 0.81 32.01 -20.59
C PHE A 681 1.87 32.38 -21.65
N GLU A 682 2.55 33.54 -21.56
CA GLU A 682 3.60 33.92 -22.53
C GLU A 682 4.70 32.85 -22.69
N TYR A 683 5.02 32.17 -21.59
CA TYR A 683 5.92 31.02 -21.55
C TYR A 683 5.15 29.81 -21.02
N LEU A 684 5.13 28.72 -21.79
CA LEU A 684 4.59 27.43 -21.34
C LEU A 684 5.70 26.38 -21.25
N SER A 685 5.65 25.54 -20.23
CA SER A 685 6.42 24.28 -20.16
C SER A 685 5.44 23.11 -20.18
N ILE A 686 5.65 22.18 -21.12
CA ILE A 686 4.83 20.97 -21.28
C ILE A 686 5.61 19.70 -20.92
N ASP A 687 4.95 18.76 -20.24
CA ASP A 687 5.46 17.44 -19.88
C ASP A 687 4.32 16.40 -19.94
N ALA A 688 4.61 15.17 -20.37
CA ALA A 688 3.59 14.15 -20.67
C ALA A 688 3.83 12.84 -19.89
N THR A 689 3.22 12.73 -18.70
CA THR A 689 3.53 11.63 -17.77
C THR A 689 2.62 10.41 -17.92
N VAL A 690 3.21 9.21 -17.97
CA VAL A 690 2.48 7.95 -18.24
C VAL A 690 1.96 7.26 -16.95
N LYS A 691 2.65 7.41 -15.82
CA LYS A 691 2.48 6.59 -14.59
C LYS A 691 1.08 6.64 -13.95
N CYS A 692 0.37 7.76 -14.07
CA CYS A 692 -0.99 7.90 -13.54
C CYS A 692 -2.02 7.26 -14.48
N MET A 693 -1.83 7.43 -15.79
CA MET A 693 -2.73 6.96 -16.85
C MET A 693 -2.71 5.44 -17.05
N MET A 694 -1.59 4.77 -16.76
CA MET A 694 -1.50 3.29 -16.75
C MET A 694 -2.48 2.60 -15.78
N LYS A 695 -3.12 3.35 -14.87
CA LYS A 695 -4.06 2.83 -13.87
C LYS A 695 -5.53 2.99 -14.28
N ILE A 696 -5.81 3.52 -15.47
CA ILE A 696 -7.17 3.67 -16.00
C ILE A 696 -7.77 2.27 -16.24
N ILE A 697 -8.86 1.96 -15.53
CA ILE A 697 -9.58 0.70 -15.66
C ILE A 697 -10.34 0.68 -16.99
N GLY A 698 -10.15 -0.38 -17.78
CA GLY A 698 -10.82 -0.60 -19.06
C GLY A 698 -10.04 -0.13 -20.29
N GLN A 699 -8.95 0.62 -20.09
CA GLN A 699 -8.00 1.00 -21.13
C GLN A 699 -6.93 -0.10 -21.29
N ALA A 700 -6.54 -0.41 -22.53
CA ALA A 700 -5.39 -1.30 -22.80
C ALA A 700 -4.05 -0.66 -22.39
N HIS A 701 -2.96 -1.43 -22.44
CA HIS A 701 -1.63 -0.85 -22.32
C HIS A 701 -1.22 -0.21 -23.65
N PHE A 702 -0.53 0.94 -23.65
CA PHE A 702 -0.13 1.62 -24.89
C PHE A 702 0.75 0.75 -25.80
N ASN A 703 1.63 -0.09 -25.23
CA ASN A 703 2.42 -1.09 -25.96
C ASN A 703 1.63 -2.35 -26.44
N SER A 704 0.31 -2.45 -26.22
CA SER A 704 -0.50 -3.54 -26.79
C SER A 704 -0.67 -3.36 -28.32
N SER A 705 -1.04 -4.43 -29.04
CA SER A 705 -1.38 -4.32 -30.47
C SER A 705 -2.59 -3.40 -30.71
N GLN A 706 -2.70 -2.81 -31.90
CA GLN A 706 -3.82 -1.91 -32.25
C GLN A 706 -5.17 -2.59 -31.99
N ASP A 707 -5.37 -3.83 -32.47
CA ASP A 707 -6.58 -4.63 -32.23
C ASP A 707 -6.91 -4.80 -30.73
N CYS A 708 -5.89 -4.89 -29.88
CA CYS A 708 -6.04 -5.03 -28.43
C CYS A 708 -6.38 -3.68 -27.75
N ARG A 709 -5.94 -2.56 -28.33
CA ARG A 709 -6.32 -1.20 -27.88
C ARG A 709 -7.73 -0.84 -28.35
N ASP A 710 -8.12 -1.21 -29.56
CA ASP A 710 -9.46 -0.98 -30.10
C ASP A 710 -10.54 -1.88 -29.49
N ALA A 711 -10.20 -3.14 -29.16
CA ALA A 711 -11.11 -4.08 -28.47
C ALA A 711 -11.22 -3.86 -26.95
N ALA A 712 -10.55 -2.85 -26.39
CA ALA A 712 -10.62 -2.53 -24.97
C ALA A 712 -11.95 -1.84 -24.60
N ALA A 713 -12.32 -1.87 -23.32
CA ALA A 713 -13.55 -1.24 -22.84
C ALA A 713 -13.53 0.31 -22.93
N ILE A 714 -12.33 0.88 -23.04
CA ILE A 714 -12.06 2.23 -23.54
C ILE A 714 -11.23 2.03 -24.82
N PRO A 715 -11.79 2.29 -26.03
CA PRO A 715 -11.07 2.08 -27.30
C PRO A 715 -9.92 3.08 -27.46
N ASP A 716 -8.94 2.77 -28.32
CA ASP A 716 -7.74 3.59 -28.57
C ASP A 716 -8.08 5.06 -28.87
N SER A 717 -9.15 5.29 -29.63
CA SER A 717 -9.66 6.64 -29.99
C SER A 717 -10.14 7.49 -28.81
N ALA A 718 -10.47 6.86 -27.68
CA ALA A 718 -10.90 7.52 -26.44
C ALA A 718 -9.89 7.30 -25.28
N ALA A 719 -8.74 6.69 -25.57
CA ALA A 719 -7.73 6.36 -24.57
C ALA A 719 -6.82 7.56 -24.25
N ALA A 720 -6.53 7.74 -22.96
CA ALA A 720 -5.54 8.68 -22.46
C ALA A 720 -4.35 7.89 -21.90
N TYR A 721 -3.27 7.78 -22.68
CA TYR A 721 -2.06 7.06 -22.25
C TYR A 721 -1.06 7.96 -21.52
N LYS A 722 -1.14 9.28 -21.70
CA LYS A 722 -0.24 10.27 -21.09
C LYS A 722 -1.04 11.42 -20.46
N LEU A 723 -0.58 11.94 -19.33
CA LEU A 723 -1.08 13.16 -18.71
C LEU A 723 -0.21 14.34 -19.16
N LEU A 724 -0.71 15.15 -20.09
CA LEU A 724 -0.11 16.41 -20.45
C LEU A 724 -0.30 17.42 -19.32
N THR A 725 0.80 17.87 -18.76
CA THR A 725 0.88 18.93 -17.75
C THR A 725 1.39 20.20 -18.42
N VAL A 726 0.67 21.30 -18.22
CA VAL A 726 0.98 22.61 -18.79
C VAL A 726 1.26 23.57 -17.64
N ARG A 727 2.47 24.15 -17.64
CA ARG A 727 2.92 25.10 -16.62
C ARG A 727 3.20 26.46 -17.24
N GLY A 728 2.77 27.54 -16.60
CA GLY A 728 3.12 28.91 -16.99
C GLY A 728 4.51 29.35 -16.52
N ARG A 729 4.87 30.62 -16.79
CA ARG A 729 6.16 31.25 -16.43
C ARG A 729 6.54 31.15 -14.94
N THR A 730 5.58 31.07 -14.02
CA THR A 730 5.83 30.92 -12.56
C THR A 730 5.90 29.47 -12.11
N ASN A 731 5.73 28.51 -13.03
CA ASN A 731 5.43 27.09 -12.79
C ASN A 731 4.00 26.83 -12.25
N ALA A 732 3.10 27.82 -12.27
CA ALA A 732 1.68 27.59 -12.03
C ALA A 732 1.14 26.54 -13.01
N VAL A 733 0.40 25.55 -12.52
CA VAL A 733 -0.23 24.54 -13.38
C VAL A 733 -1.48 25.14 -13.99
N VAL A 734 -1.37 25.60 -15.24
CA VAL A 734 -2.44 26.27 -15.99
C VAL A 734 -3.27 25.29 -16.83
N GLY A 735 -2.82 24.05 -17.00
CA GLY A 735 -3.58 23.02 -17.71
C GLY A 735 -3.14 21.59 -17.35
N LEU A 736 -4.12 20.68 -17.34
CA LEU A 736 -3.94 19.23 -17.17
C LEU A 736 -4.93 18.51 -18.09
N CYS A 737 -4.47 17.69 -19.03
CA CYS A 737 -5.34 16.87 -19.87
C CYS A 737 -4.74 15.50 -20.18
N GLY A 738 -5.62 14.50 -20.33
CA GLY A 738 -5.21 13.21 -20.88
C GLY A 738 -5.06 13.30 -22.39
N ILE A 739 -3.92 12.82 -22.92
CA ILE A 739 -3.66 12.71 -24.36
C ILE A 739 -3.25 11.27 -24.72
N ARG A 740 -3.47 10.89 -25.97
CA ARG A 740 -3.16 9.54 -26.47
C ARG A 740 -1.67 9.34 -26.72
N SER A 741 -0.96 10.33 -27.26
CA SER A 741 0.48 10.28 -27.49
C SER A 741 1.11 11.68 -27.47
N GLU A 742 2.43 11.77 -27.47
CA GLU A 742 3.17 13.04 -27.69
C GLU A 742 3.26 13.45 -29.17
N GLY A 743 2.46 12.86 -30.06
CA GLY A 743 2.39 13.31 -31.46
C GLY A 743 1.91 14.77 -31.54
N SER A 744 2.48 15.55 -32.45
CA SER A 744 2.28 17.01 -32.55
C SER A 744 0.80 17.42 -32.56
N ARG A 745 -0.06 16.65 -33.26
CA ARG A 745 -1.51 16.88 -33.34
C ARG A 745 -2.24 16.58 -32.03
N GLU A 746 -1.82 15.55 -31.29
CA GLU A 746 -2.42 15.15 -30.01
C GLU A 746 -2.09 16.18 -28.93
N ILE A 747 -0.84 16.68 -28.90
CA ILE A 747 -0.43 17.79 -28.02
C ILE A 747 -1.23 19.06 -28.35
N ALA A 748 -1.30 19.45 -29.63
CA ALA A 748 -2.03 20.64 -30.05
C ALA A 748 -3.55 20.57 -29.75
N SER A 749 -4.16 19.38 -29.92
CA SER A 749 -5.56 19.11 -29.54
C SER A 749 -5.76 19.21 -28.03
N GLY A 750 -4.90 18.54 -27.24
CA GLY A 750 -4.94 18.58 -25.78
C GLY A 750 -4.81 20.00 -25.23
N LEU A 751 -3.85 20.78 -25.75
CA LEU A 751 -3.66 22.18 -25.39
C LEU A 751 -4.87 23.05 -25.78
N SER A 752 -5.46 22.84 -26.96
CA SER A 752 -6.69 23.54 -27.38
C SER A 752 -7.91 23.20 -26.53
N SER A 753 -7.93 22.03 -25.88
CA SER A 753 -9.01 21.60 -25.00
C SER A 753 -8.96 22.23 -23.59
N VAL A 754 -7.78 22.72 -23.16
CA VAL A 754 -7.57 23.32 -21.83
C VAL A 754 -7.30 24.82 -21.85
N LEU A 755 -6.88 25.41 -22.98
CA LEU A 755 -6.55 26.84 -23.10
C LEU A 755 -7.57 27.60 -23.95
N THR A 756 -8.04 28.76 -23.44
CA THR A 756 -8.92 29.67 -24.18
C THR A 756 -8.22 30.26 -25.41
N LEU A 757 -8.98 30.88 -26.33
CA LEU A 757 -8.39 31.58 -27.48
C LEU A 757 -7.47 32.73 -27.04
N CYS A 758 -7.85 33.48 -26.00
CA CYS A 758 -7.06 34.58 -25.45
C CYS A 758 -5.74 34.09 -24.82
N GLN A 759 -5.80 33.00 -24.04
CA GLN A 759 -4.61 32.34 -23.47
C GLN A 759 -3.68 31.81 -24.55
N ARG A 760 -4.24 31.23 -25.62
CA ARG A 760 -3.44 30.76 -26.77
C ARG A 760 -2.82 31.91 -27.58
N ALA A 761 -3.48 33.06 -27.68
CA ALA A 761 -2.92 34.25 -28.30
C ALA A 761 -1.76 34.86 -27.49
N GLN A 762 -1.69 34.60 -26.18
CA GLN A 762 -0.63 35.12 -25.32
C GLN A 762 0.69 34.35 -25.44
N VAL A 763 0.68 33.07 -25.85
CA VAL A 763 1.88 32.22 -25.86
C VAL A 763 2.91 32.70 -26.90
N LEU A 764 4.13 33.00 -26.43
CA LEU A 764 5.27 33.42 -27.24
C LEU A 764 6.34 32.33 -27.33
N HIS A 765 6.54 31.54 -26.26
CA HIS A 765 7.54 30.48 -26.21
C HIS A 765 7.00 29.23 -25.49
N MET A 766 7.46 28.05 -25.92
CA MET A 766 7.10 26.79 -25.26
C MET A 766 8.28 25.83 -25.11
N ALA A 767 8.59 25.44 -23.88
CA ALA A 767 9.58 24.41 -23.56
C ALA A 767 8.96 23.00 -23.58
N SER A 768 9.65 22.07 -24.26
CA SER A 768 9.29 20.66 -24.43
C SER A 768 10.53 19.79 -24.24
N ASP A 769 10.37 18.49 -23.92
CA ASP A 769 11.47 17.53 -23.90
C ASP A 769 11.90 17.08 -25.31
N SER A 770 11.02 17.25 -26.29
CA SER A 770 11.13 16.74 -27.66
C SER A 770 10.72 17.79 -28.72
N PRO A 771 11.28 19.01 -28.70
CA PRO A 771 10.99 20.02 -29.72
C PRO A 771 11.40 19.54 -31.11
N SER A 772 10.57 19.81 -32.11
CA SER A 772 10.77 19.41 -33.50
C SER A 772 10.15 20.43 -34.47
N VAL A 773 10.56 20.39 -35.73
CA VAL A 773 10.00 21.23 -36.80
C VAL A 773 8.49 20.97 -36.95
N GLU A 774 8.07 19.71 -36.91
CA GLU A 774 6.67 19.30 -37.00
C GLU A 774 5.84 19.81 -35.81
N LEU A 775 6.40 19.71 -34.59
CA LEU A 775 5.75 20.20 -33.38
C LEU A 775 5.61 21.72 -33.43
N PHE A 776 6.66 22.46 -33.81
CA PHE A 776 6.60 23.92 -33.95
C PHE A 776 5.57 24.33 -35.00
N ALA A 777 5.58 23.74 -36.19
CA ALA A 777 4.61 24.04 -37.25
C ALA A 777 3.16 23.74 -36.81
N THR A 778 2.93 22.61 -36.12
CA THR A 778 1.59 22.24 -35.63
C THR A 778 1.11 23.19 -34.52
N LEU A 779 1.99 23.53 -33.57
CA LEU A 779 1.68 24.45 -32.49
C LEU A 779 1.50 25.89 -33.01
N LYS A 780 2.23 26.33 -34.03
CA LYS A 780 2.08 27.66 -34.63
C LYS A 780 0.67 27.90 -35.20
N ASN A 781 0.00 26.86 -35.68
CA ASN A 781 -1.41 26.92 -36.10
C ASN A 781 -2.38 27.03 -34.90
N THR A 782 -1.97 26.58 -33.71
CA THR A 782 -2.77 26.60 -32.48
C THR A 782 -2.55 27.88 -31.65
N PHE A 783 -1.34 28.43 -31.73
CA PHE A 783 -0.81 29.55 -30.96
C PHE A 783 -0.29 30.62 -31.93
N PRO A 784 -1.10 31.61 -32.32
CA PRO A 784 -0.78 32.51 -33.43
C PRO A 784 0.51 33.30 -33.19
N ASN A 785 0.78 33.69 -31.94
CA ASN A 785 1.94 34.49 -31.57
C ASN A 785 3.17 33.67 -31.15
N LEU A 786 3.13 32.34 -31.24
CA LEU A 786 4.26 31.47 -30.89
C LEU A 786 5.49 31.79 -31.76
N GLN A 787 6.60 32.16 -31.13
CA GLN A 787 7.84 32.57 -31.79
C GLN A 787 8.87 31.43 -31.83
N SER A 788 8.93 30.60 -30.79
CA SER A 788 9.93 29.53 -30.68
C SER A 788 9.51 28.39 -29.74
N LEU A 789 10.18 27.24 -29.90
CA LEU A 789 10.21 26.18 -28.89
C LEU A 789 11.59 26.14 -28.21
N GLY A 790 11.63 25.67 -26.97
CA GLY A 790 12.84 25.33 -26.23
C GLY A 790 12.94 23.84 -25.90
N LEU A 791 14.15 23.30 -25.80
CA LEU A 791 14.40 21.98 -25.20
C LEU A 791 14.54 22.16 -23.67
N ASP A 792 13.78 21.41 -22.86
CA ASP A 792 13.97 21.46 -21.41
C ASP A 792 15.33 20.90 -21.00
N ALA A 793 16.24 21.82 -20.70
CA ALA A 793 17.60 21.56 -20.23
C ALA A 793 17.68 20.57 -19.06
N MET A 794 16.68 20.50 -18.18
CA MET A 794 16.72 19.60 -17.02
C MET A 794 16.17 18.20 -17.30
N HIS A 795 15.53 17.95 -18.45
CA HIS A 795 15.04 16.61 -18.77
C HIS A 795 16.17 15.59 -18.86
N ILE A 796 17.32 15.94 -19.46
CA ILE A 796 18.47 15.03 -19.54
C ILE A 796 19.04 14.68 -18.16
N VAL A 797 19.02 15.64 -17.21
CA VAL A 797 19.46 15.41 -15.82
C VAL A 797 18.53 14.41 -15.14
N MET A 798 17.22 14.54 -15.33
CA MET A 798 16.25 13.56 -14.80
C MET A 798 16.44 12.17 -15.41
N VAL A 799 16.71 12.07 -16.73
CA VAL A 799 17.02 10.79 -17.39
C VAL A 799 18.33 10.20 -16.84
N TYR A 800 19.35 11.03 -16.60
CA TYR A 800 20.60 10.60 -15.97
C TYR A 800 20.34 10.03 -14.57
N GLU A 801 19.75 10.81 -13.67
CA GLU A 801 19.42 10.39 -12.30
C GLU A 801 18.59 9.09 -12.30
N GLN A 802 17.57 8.97 -13.17
CA GLN A 802 16.74 7.76 -13.29
C GLN A 802 17.54 6.49 -13.60
N ASN A 803 18.53 6.57 -14.49
CA ASN A 803 19.41 5.45 -14.84
C ASN A 803 20.42 5.09 -13.74
N HIS A 804 20.53 5.95 -12.73
CA HIS A 804 21.24 5.71 -11.48
C HIS A 804 20.27 5.50 -10.29
N ASN A 805 19.07 4.96 -10.55
CA ASN A 805 18.03 4.70 -9.54
C ASN A 805 17.48 5.96 -8.82
N ASN A 806 17.47 7.10 -9.50
CA ASN A 806 17.12 8.43 -8.99
C ASN A 806 18.12 8.98 -7.95
N LYS A 807 19.39 8.58 -8.04
CA LYS A 807 20.48 9.03 -7.18
C LYS A 807 21.25 10.20 -7.79
N ARG A 808 21.83 11.06 -6.94
CA ARG A 808 22.60 12.23 -7.36
C ARG A 808 24.08 11.93 -7.32
N THR A 809 24.55 11.26 -8.36
CA THR A 809 25.96 10.97 -8.64
C THR A 809 26.82 12.24 -8.79
N LYS A 810 28.15 12.10 -8.95
CA LYS A 810 29.01 13.26 -9.20
C LYS A 810 28.77 13.82 -10.61
N GLY A 811 28.65 12.95 -11.62
CA GLY A 811 28.39 13.37 -13.00
C GLY A 811 27.03 14.05 -13.17
N SER A 812 25.97 13.54 -12.54
CA SER A 812 24.63 14.17 -12.60
C SER A 812 24.58 15.55 -11.93
N ARG A 813 25.36 15.79 -10.86
CA ARG A 813 25.46 17.13 -10.24
C ARG A 813 26.16 18.12 -11.17
N TRP A 814 27.30 17.74 -11.77
CA TRP A 814 27.98 18.59 -12.75
C TRP A 814 27.13 18.85 -13.99
N LEU A 815 26.42 17.83 -14.49
CA LEU A 815 25.45 17.98 -15.57
C LEU A 815 24.31 18.91 -15.15
N ALA A 816 23.80 18.83 -13.92
CA ALA A 816 22.78 19.77 -13.42
C ALA A 816 23.28 21.22 -13.38
N THR A 817 24.54 21.45 -12.97
CA THR A 817 25.18 22.78 -13.04
C THR A 817 25.27 23.27 -14.48
N VAL A 818 25.83 22.45 -15.39
CA VAL A 818 25.98 22.75 -16.82
C VAL A 818 24.63 23.03 -17.49
N MET A 819 23.59 22.24 -17.21
CA MET A 819 22.28 22.44 -17.81
C MET A 819 21.50 23.61 -17.19
N ASN A 820 21.72 23.95 -15.91
CA ASN A 820 21.09 25.12 -15.29
C ASN A 820 21.54 26.44 -15.91
N LYS A 821 22.78 26.54 -16.44
CA LYS A 821 23.27 27.76 -17.10
C LYS A 821 22.41 28.21 -18.29
N PHE A 822 21.66 27.32 -18.96
CA PHE A 822 20.68 27.73 -19.99
C PHE A 822 19.52 28.59 -19.45
N ARG A 823 19.28 28.54 -18.13
CA ARG A 823 18.16 29.22 -17.45
C ARG A 823 18.55 30.55 -16.81
N ASN A 824 19.86 30.84 -16.75
CA ASN A 824 20.42 32.08 -16.19
C ASN A 824 20.19 33.27 -17.13
N ILE A 825 20.32 34.48 -16.58
CA ILE A 825 20.16 35.75 -17.30
C ILE A 825 21.40 36.60 -17.06
N ASP A 826 22.01 37.06 -18.14
CA ASP A 826 22.97 38.15 -18.18
C ASP A 826 22.21 39.46 -18.43
N VAL A 827 22.24 40.37 -17.46
CA VAL A 827 21.54 41.67 -17.52
C VAL A 827 22.29 42.72 -18.33
N GLU A 828 23.58 42.49 -18.62
CA GLU A 828 24.45 43.42 -19.36
C GLU A 828 24.42 43.13 -20.87
N CYS A 829 24.06 41.90 -21.27
CA CYS A 829 24.04 41.46 -22.65
C CYS A 829 22.65 41.65 -23.31
N PRO A 830 22.48 42.57 -24.27
CA PRO A 830 21.18 42.89 -24.87
C PRO A 830 20.63 41.75 -25.73
N ALA A 831 19.30 41.65 -25.84
CA ALA A 831 18.57 40.61 -26.60
C ALA A 831 19.18 40.28 -27.98
N ALA A 832 19.58 41.31 -28.74
CA ALA A 832 20.12 41.17 -30.09
C ALA A 832 21.46 40.41 -30.16
N ALA A 833 22.26 40.42 -29.08
CA ALA A 833 23.54 39.72 -29.01
C ALA A 833 23.39 38.20 -28.89
N TRP A 834 22.20 37.70 -28.54
CA TRP A 834 21.90 36.27 -28.40
C TRP A 834 21.47 35.58 -29.70
N GLY A 835 21.36 36.35 -30.78
CA GLY A 835 20.95 35.87 -32.11
C GLY A 835 19.44 35.60 -32.23
N PRO A 836 18.97 35.28 -33.45
CA PRO A 836 17.57 34.99 -33.71
C PRO A 836 17.13 33.65 -33.12
N MET A 837 15.82 33.51 -32.88
CA MET A 837 15.21 32.24 -32.48
C MET A 837 15.37 31.18 -33.57
N TYR A 838 15.78 29.98 -33.16
CA TYR A 838 15.81 28.81 -34.04
C TYR A 838 14.40 28.23 -34.22
N THR A 839 13.96 28.08 -35.46
CA THR A 839 12.63 27.53 -35.79
C THR A 839 12.69 26.12 -36.37
N GLY A 840 13.89 25.54 -36.46
CA GLY A 840 14.10 24.22 -37.06
C GLY A 840 14.23 24.22 -38.59
N GLN A 841 14.05 25.37 -39.25
CA GLN A 841 14.14 25.49 -40.71
C GLN A 841 15.55 25.88 -41.19
N GLN A 842 16.35 26.52 -40.33
CA GLN A 842 17.72 26.92 -40.64
C GLN A 842 18.63 25.68 -40.65
N GLN A 843 19.47 25.55 -41.68
CA GLN A 843 20.58 24.58 -41.65
C GLN A 843 21.65 25.08 -40.68
N ILE A 844 22.01 24.24 -39.71
CA ILE A 844 23.05 24.53 -38.72
C ILE A 844 24.26 23.66 -39.04
N HIS A 845 25.41 24.30 -39.25
CA HIS A 845 26.70 23.63 -39.44
C HIS A 845 27.60 23.98 -38.28
N TYR A 846 28.39 23.01 -37.80
CA TYR A 846 29.42 23.28 -36.83
C TYR A 846 30.51 24.19 -37.40
N THR A 847 31.02 25.11 -36.59
CA THR A 847 32.34 25.71 -36.83
C THR A 847 33.44 24.65 -36.75
N ALA A 848 34.65 24.96 -37.24
CA ALA A 848 35.78 24.04 -37.17
C ALA A 848 36.09 23.63 -35.71
N GLU A 849 35.92 24.55 -34.77
CA GLU A 849 36.16 24.33 -33.34
C GLU A 849 35.03 23.52 -32.68
N GLU A 850 33.76 23.83 -32.95
CA GLU A 850 32.65 23.00 -32.46
C GLU A 850 32.73 21.56 -32.97
N LYS A 851 33.22 21.36 -34.21
CA LYS A 851 33.45 20.03 -34.77
C LYS A 851 34.56 19.29 -34.02
N ARG A 852 35.63 19.98 -33.59
CA ARG A 852 36.69 19.44 -32.72
C ARG A 852 36.13 19.05 -31.36
N LEU A 853 35.40 19.95 -30.70
CA LEU A 853 34.81 19.71 -29.38
C LEU A 853 33.75 18.59 -29.41
N SER A 854 32.89 18.54 -30.43
CA SER A 854 31.91 17.47 -30.63
C SER A 854 32.58 16.10 -30.83
N ALA A 855 33.79 16.04 -31.40
CA ALA A 855 34.58 14.81 -31.45
C ALA A 855 35.12 14.42 -30.07
N LEU A 856 35.54 15.38 -29.23
CA LEU A 856 35.93 15.11 -27.84
C LEU A 856 34.76 14.59 -27.00
N VAL A 857 33.55 15.15 -27.14
CA VAL A 857 32.31 14.61 -26.51
C VAL A 857 32.06 13.17 -26.96
N SER A 858 32.19 12.90 -28.26
CA SER A 858 31.91 11.59 -28.86
C SER A 858 32.89 10.50 -28.44
N ASN A 859 34.17 10.85 -28.32
CA ASN A 859 35.24 9.92 -27.98
C ASN A 859 35.56 9.90 -26.47
N ALA A 860 34.99 10.83 -25.68
CA ALA A 860 35.33 11.08 -24.28
C ALA A 860 36.85 11.23 -24.04
N SER A 861 37.54 11.89 -24.99
CA SER A 861 39.01 11.85 -25.12
C SER A 861 39.73 13.14 -24.75
N MET A 862 39.06 14.06 -24.04
CA MET A 862 39.70 15.24 -23.44
C MET A 862 40.62 14.77 -22.28
N PRO A 863 41.82 15.34 -22.09
CA PRO A 863 42.69 15.03 -20.95
C PRO A 863 41.99 15.28 -19.60
N GLU A 864 42.16 14.39 -18.62
CA GLU A 864 41.44 14.48 -17.34
C GLU A 864 41.78 15.75 -16.54
N ALA A 865 43.02 16.21 -16.57
CA ALA A 865 43.44 17.45 -15.91
C ALA A 865 42.80 18.70 -16.54
N GLU A 866 42.68 18.71 -17.88
CA GLU A 866 42.01 19.78 -18.64
C GLU A 866 40.50 19.78 -18.34
N ALA A 867 39.87 18.60 -18.41
CA ALA A 867 38.46 18.42 -18.07
C ALA A 867 38.12 18.86 -16.64
N LEU A 868 38.98 18.53 -15.66
CA LEU A 868 38.79 18.95 -14.27
C LEU A 868 38.95 20.46 -14.11
N GLY A 869 39.93 21.07 -14.79
CA GLY A 869 40.13 22.52 -14.82
C GLY A 869 38.92 23.27 -15.37
N ILE A 870 38.38 22.82 -16.51
CA ILE A 870 37.17 23.39 -17.15
C ILE A 870 35.98 23.39 -16.19
N LEU A 871 35.71 22.27 -15.51
CA LEU A 871 34.58 22.21 -14.57
C LEU A 871 34.84 23.02 -13.29
N GLN A 872 36.07 23.05 -12.77
CA GLN A 872 36.41 23.84 -11.57
C GLN A 872 36.37 25.35 -11.81
N GLN A 873 36.66 25.81 -13.02
CA GLN A 873 36.60 27.22 -13.42
C GLN A 873 35.20 27.65 -13.89
N LEU A 874 34.25 26.72 -13.98
CA LEU A 874 32.89 27.00 -14.42
C LEU A 874 32.12 27.82 -13.39
N ASP A 875 31.93 29.11 -13.67
CA ASP A 875 30.94 29.93 -12.97
C ASP A 875 29.52 29.38 -13.20
N PRO A 876 28.77 28.98 -12.16
CA PRO A 876 27.43 28.43 -12.28
C PRO A 876 26.33 29.48 -12.53
N ASP A 877 26.59 30.77 -12.29
CA ASP A 877 25.57 31.82 -12.26
C ASP A 877 25.48 32.61 -13.57
N SER A 878 26.53 32.65 -14.41
CA SER A 878 26.43 33.16 -15.79
C SER A 878 25.68 32.20 -16.73
N PRO A 879 25.04 32.69 -17.81
CA PRO A 879 24.55 31.85 -18.91
C PRO A 879 25.67 31.32 -19.83
N TRP A 880 25.35 30.34 -20.68
CA TRP A 880 26.23 29.92 -21.78
C TRP A 880 26.23 30.97 -22.89
N ARG A 881 27.38 31.60 -23.18
CA ARG A 881 27.46 32.64 -24.24
C ARG A 881 27.62 32.06 -25.64
N THR A 882 28.25 30.89 -25.78
CA THR A 882 28.51 30.24 -27.07
C THR A 882 28.33 28.73 -27.01
N GLU A 883 28.03 28.14 -28.16
CA GLU A 883 27.88 26.69 -28.35
C GLU A 883 29.18 25.94 -28.02
N SER A 884 30.35 26.51 -28.34
CA SER A 884 31.67 25.95 -28.00
C SER A 884 31.88 25.79 -26.50
N GLN A 885 31.55 26.81 -25.68
CA GLN A 885 31.67 26.73 -24.22
C GLN A 885 30.82 25.60 -23.63
N PHE A 886 29.61 25.41 -24.14
CA PHE A 886 28.75 24.31 -23.74
C PHE A 886 29.35 22.95 -24.17
N LEU A 887 29.81 22.81 -25.42
CA LEU A 887 30.44 21.59 -25.93
C LEU A 887 31.71 21.20 -25.15
N GLU A 888 32.51 22.18 -24.74
CA GLU A 888 33.72 22.01 -23.93
C GLU A 888 33.38 21.45 -22.53
N ALA A 889 32.42 22.05 -21.83
CA ALA A 889 31.96 21.53 -20.54
C ALA A 889 31.29 20.14 -20.65
N MET A 890 30.59 19.86 -21.75
CA MET A 890 30.04 18.53 -22.03
C MET A 890 31.13 17.50 -22.34
N ALA A 891 32.21 17.88 -23.01
CA ALA A 891 33.36 17.01 -23.24
C ALA A 891 34.06 16.66 -21.91
N ALA A 892 34.22 17.65 -21.03
CA ALA A 892 34.77 17.46 -19.70
C ALA A 892 33.93 16.47 -18.85
N ILE A 893 32.60 16.60 -18.87
CA ILE A 893 31.69 15.64 -18.22
C ILE A 893 31.84 14.23 -18.83
N CYS A 894 31.92 14.12 -20.15
CA CYS A 894 32.07 12.83 -20.84
C CYS A 894 33.40 12.14 -20.51
N THR A 895 34.50 12.88 -20.36
CA THR A 895 35.78 12.35 -19.87
C THR A 895 35.69 11.90 -18.41
N LEU A 896 35.33 12.80 -17.49
CA LEU A 896 35.49 12.56 -16.05
C LEU A 896 34.51 11.54 -15.46
N PHE A 897 33.35 11.37 -16.07
CA PHE A 897 32.28 10.49 -15.57
C PHE A 897 31.98 9.33 -16.53
N ARG A 898 32.99 8.90 -17.31
CA ARG A 898 32.86 7.88 -18.36
C ARG A 898 32.17 6.60 -17.85
N ASP A 899 32.52 6.14 -16.64
CA ASP A 899 31.91 4.98 -15.98
C ASP A 899 30.41 5.14 -15.71
N GLU A 900 29.98 6.33 -15.26
CA GLU A 900 28.56 6.64 -15.02
C GLU A 900 27.76 6.63 -16.34
N LEU A 901 28.39 7.03 -17.44
CA LEU A 901 27.77 7.19 -18.76
C LEU A 901 27.59 5.87 -19.54
N THR A 902 28.20 4.77 -19.09
CA THR A 902 28.04 3.43 -19.68
C THR A 902 26.63 2.86 -19.56
N LYS A 903 25.80 3.40 -18.64
CA LYS A 903 24.46 2.87 -18.36
C LYS A 903 23.53 2.97 -19.57
N THR A 904 22.91 1.86 -19.93
CA THR A 904 21.91 1.75 -21.00
C THR A 904 20.53 2.18 -20.49
N THR A 905 19.90 3.10 -21.20
CA THR A 905 18.56 3.60 -20.87
C THR A 905 17.46 2.63 -21.29
N PHE A 906 16.27 2.77 -20.71
CA PHE A 906 15.09 1.95 -21.05
C PHE A 906 14.72 2.01 -22.55
N SER A 907 15.05 3.11 -23.24
CA SER A 907 14.86 3.29 -24.68
C SER A 907 15.94 2.63 -25.55
N GLY A 908 16.98 2.04 -24.96
CA GLY A 908 18.06 1.33 -25.66
C GLY A 908 19.42 2.04 -25.83
N PRO A 909 19.55 3.39 -25.94
CA PRO A 909 20.87 4.03 -26.02
C PRO A 909 21.51 4.17 -24.64
N THR A 910 22.85 4.27 -24.59
CA THR A 910 23.59 4.64 -23.37
C THR A 910 23.40 6.11 -23.00
N LEU A 911 23.64 6.46 -21.73
CA LEU A 911 23.70 7.86 -21.30
C LEU A 911 24.73 8.65 -22.12
N HIS A 912 25.91 8.08 -22.40
CA HIS A 912 26.90 8.70 -23.30
C HIS A 912 26.31 9.03 -24.67
N ARG A 913 25.59 8.08 -25.29
CA ARG A 913 24.94 8.31 -26.59
C ARG A 913 23.83 9.35 -26.53
N LEU A 914 23.12 9.47 -25.41
CA LEU A 914 22.15 10.55 -25.20
C LEU A 914 22.82 11.91 -25.07
N LEU A 915 23.97 12.02 -24.39
CA LEU A 915 24.74 13.27 -24.32
C LEU A 915 25.29 13.67 -25.70
N ILE A 916 25.82 12.72 -26.47
CA ILE A 916 26.24 12.95 -27.88
C ILE A 916 25.07 13.50 -28.71
N ASN A 917 23.88 12.92 -28.58
CA ASN A 917 22.69 13.39 -29.28
C ASN A 917 22.23 14.78 -28.80
N LEU A 918 22.35 15.08 -27.49
CA LEU A 918 22.06 16.39 -26.90
C LEU A 918 23.00 17.48 -27.45
N THR A 919 24.28 17.14 -27.63
CA THR A 919 25.29 18.03 -28.22
C THR A 919 25.21 18.16 -29.74
N SER A 920 24.23 17.56 -30.41
CA SER A 920 24.06 17.77 -31.86
C SER A 920 23.69 19.22 -32.19
N PRO A 921 24.06 19.77 -33.37
CA PRO A 921 23.87 21.20 -33.66
C PRO A 921 22.42 21.65 -33.49
N VAL A 922 21.48 20.83 -33.96
CA VAL A 922 20.03 21.07 -33.86
C VAL A 922 19.55 21.09 -32.41
N LYS A 923 20.00 20.15 -31.56
CA LYS A 923 19.57 20.11 -30.14
C LYS A 923 20.20 21.24 -29.31
N ILE A 924 21.44 21.64 -29.62
CA ILE A 924 22.05 22.82 -29.03
C ILE A 924 21.21 24.06 -29.34
N GLN A 925 20.80 24.27 -30.60
CA GLN A 925 19.97 25.43 -30.95
C GLN A 925 18.60 25.42 -30.24
N TRP A 926 17.98 24.26 -30.02
CA TRP A 926 16.76 24.16 -29.21
C TRP A 926 17.00 24.47 -27.71
N LEU A 927 18.17 24.18 -27.15
CA LEU A 927 18.53 24.60 -25.78
C LEU A 927 18.73 26.12 -25.71
N PHE A 928 19.51 26.68 -26.64
CA PHE A 928 19.80 28.12 -26.70
C PHE A 928 18.55 28.98 -26.93
N ASN A 929 17.45 28.43 -27.46
CA ASN A 929 16.18 29.17 -27.56
C ASN A 929 15.58 29.56 -26.20
N ASP A 930 15.75 28.76 -25.13
CA ASP A 930 15.29 29.13 -23.79
C ASP A 930 16.15 30.28 -23.23
N THR A 931 17.47 30.23 -23.46
CA THR A 931 18.39 31.34 -23.15
C THR A 931 18.02 32.61 -23.93
N ARG A 932 17.86 32.54 -25.26
CA ARG A 932 17.42 33.66 -26.11
C ARG A 932 16.13 34.28 -25.60
N TYR A 933 15.12 33.46 -25.31
CA TYR A 933 13.81 33.94 -24.84
C TYR A 933 13.92 34.70 -23.52
N ARG A 934 14.76 34.23 -22.58
CA ARG A 934 15.00 34.92 -21.30
C ARG A 934 15.67 36.28 -21.44
N HIS A 935 16.39 36.53 -22.55
CA HIS A 935 17.06 37.79 -22.84
C HIS A 935 16.28 38.70 -23.81
N VAL A 936 15.23 38.20 -24.47
CA VAL A 936 14.22 39.08 -25.09
C VAL A 936 13.58 39.92 -23.99
N ALA A 937 13.50 41.24 -24.21
CA ALA A 937 13.18 42.22 -23.17
C ALA A 937 11.96 41.81 -22.32
N MET A 938 12.21 41.48 -21.05
CA MET A 938 11.15 41.17 -20.09
C MET A 938 10.25 42.41 -19.96
N HIS A 939 9.00 42.30 -20.44
CA HIS A 939 8.07 43.41 -20.44
C HIS A 939 7.92 44.00 -19.03
N ARG A 940 7.85 45.33 -18.92
CA ARG A 940 7.85 46.03 -17.63
C ARG A 940 6.73 45.52 -16.70
N SER A 941 5.54 45.23 -17.26
CA SER A 941 4.42 44.65 -16.49
C SER A 941 4.70 43.22 -16.00
N THR A 942 5.58 42.44 -16.65
CA THR A 942 6.00 41.11 -16.21
C THR A 942 6.98 41.21 -15.04
N LEU A 943 7.88 42.20 -15.04
CA LEU A 943 8.70 42.52 -13.87
C LEU A 943 7.84 43.06 -12.72
N GLU A 944 6.98 44.04 -12.98
CA GLU A 944 6.05 44.59 -11.99
C GLU A 944 5.10 43.51 -11.45
N THR A 945 4.63 42.58 -12.27
CA THR A 945 3.85 41.40 -11.82
C THR A 945 4.67 40.47 -10.94
N LYS A 946 5.91 40.12 -11.32
CA LYS A 946 6.79 39.31 -10.46
C LYS A 946 7.07 40.03 -9.14
N LEU A 947 7.27 41.34 -9.16
CA LEU A 947 7.47 42.17 -7.98
C LEU A 947 6.20 42.27 -7.13
N ILE A 948 5.01 42.46 -7.71
CA ILE A 948 3.71 42.45 -7.02
C ILE A 948 3.42 41.07 -6.45
N PHE A 949 3.72 39.98 -7.15
CA PHE A 949 3.57 38.62 -6.66
C PHE A 949 4.58 38.31 -5.54
N PHE A 950 5.85 38.69 -5.68
CA PHE A 950 6.83 38.56 -4.60
C PHE A 950 6.51 39.48 -3.43
N GLN A 951 5.94 40.67 -3.67
CA GLN A 951 5.46 41.59 -2.65
C GLN A 951 4.18 41.07 -2.01
N PHE A 952 3.29 40.38 -2.73
CA PHE A 952 2.12 39.71 -2.18
C PHE A 952 2.53 38.49 -1.36
N VAL A 953 3.43 37.64 -1.85
CA VAL A 953 3.98 36.52 -1.08
C VAL A 953 4.74 37.02 0.15
N LYS A 954 5.57 38.07 0.02
CA LYS A 954 6.25 38.69 1.16
C LYS A 954 5.27 39.39 2.10
N LEU A 955 4.32 40.20 1.64
CA LEU A 955 3.32 40.89 2.46
C LEU A 955 2.36 39.90 3.12
N SER A 956 1.82 38.91 2.42
CA SER A 956 1.00 37.85 3.03
C SER A 956 1.80 37.12 4.12
N SER A 957 3.06 36.77 3.85
CA SER A 957 3.95 36.17 4.85
C SER A 957 4.24 37.12 6.01
N HIS A 958 4.48 38.41 5.74
CA HIS A 958 4.87 39.42 6.72
C HIS A 958 3.68 39.85 7.58
N ASN A 959 2.50 40.02 6.98
CA ASN A 959 1.21 40.32 7.61
C ASN A 959 0.76 39.14 8.50
N LEU A 960 0.83 37.90 8.00
CA LEU A 960 0.67 36.70 8.85
C LEU A 960 1.70 36.66 9.99
N SER A 961 2.93 37.14 9.77
CA SER A 961 3.99 37.15 10.80
C SER A 961 3.94 38.33 11.78
N LEU A 962 3.27 39.43 11.42
CA LEU A 962 3.06 40.62 12.24
C LEU A 962 2.03 40.31 13.34
N TYR A 963 0.94 39.64 12.97
CA TYR A 963 -0.08 39.22 13.93
C TYR A 963 0.29 37.91 14.66
N HIS A 964 1.05 37.00 14.03
CA HIS A 964 1.41 35.70 14.63
C HIS A 964 2.86 35.27 14.34
N SER A 965 3.79 35.71 15.19
CA SER A 965 5.26 35.49 15.06
C SER A 965 5.69 34.03 14.85
N LEU A 966 5.03 33.06 15.50
CA LEU A 966 5.29 31.62 15.34
C LEU A 966 4.99 31.08 13.93
N GLN A 967 4.24 31.81 13.09
CA GLN A 967 3.91 31.32 11.75
C GLN A 967 5.09 31.35 10.77
N ARG A 968 6.20 32.02 11.10
CA ARG A 968 7.43 32.11 10.28
C ARG A 968 8.10 30.76 9.98
N GLN A 969 7.77 29.70 10.73
CA GLN A 969 8.35 28.36 10.58
C GLN A 969 7.59 27.44 9.59
N ASN A 970 6.60 27.95 8.85
CA ASN A 970 5.71 27.12 8.03
C ASN A 970 6.14 27.05 6.56
N THR A 971 6.13 25.84 6.01
CA THR A 971 6.38 25.55 4.58
C THR A 971 5.28 26.11 3.66
N GLN A 972 5.57 26.26 2.36
CA GLN A 972 4.56 26.60 1.35
C GLN A 972 3.32 25.69 1.40
N LYS A 973 3.48 24.40 1.72
CA LYS A 973 2.37 23.45 1.89
C LYS A 973 1.43 23.86 3.05
N GLN A 974 1.99 24.32 4.16
CA GLN A 974 1.22 24.82 5.31
C GLN A 974 0.58 26.19 5.02
N LEU A 975 1.21 27.03 4.20
CA LEU A 975 0.63 28.30 3.74
C LEU A 975 -0.53 28.08 2.77
N ALA A 976 -0.42 27.17 1.79
CA ALA A 976 -1.53 26.80 0.91
C ALA A 976 -2.72 26.19 1.69
N HIS A 977 -2.42 25.36 2.69
CA HIS A 977 -3.44 24.83 3.62
C HIS A 977 -4.14 25.95 4.40
N ARG A 978 -3.41 26.98 4.88
CA ARG A 978 -4.01 28.15 5.55
C ARG A 978 -4.80 29.03 4.57
N LEU A 979 -4.30 29.31 3.37
CA LEU A 979 -5.00 30.11 2.36
C LEU A 979 -6.36 29.52 1.97
N ILE A 980 -6.48 28.18 1.96
CA ILE A 980 -7.75 27.48 1.69
C ILE A 980 -8.61 27.37 2.97
N GLY A 981 -8.01 27.28 4.16
CA GLY A 981 -8.72 27.24 5.44
C GLY A 981 -9.14 28.60 6.02
N MET A 982 -8.62 29.73 5.51
CA MET A 982 -8.91 31.08 6.01
C MET A 982 -10.15 31.74 5.37
N ALA A 983 -10.74 31.12 4.35
CA ALA A 983 -12.00 31.55 3.75
C ALA A 983 -12.90 30.33 3.49
N ASP A 984 -14.09 30.33 4.09
CA ASP A 984 -15.16 29.37 3.77
C ASP A 984 -15.39 29.36 2.24
N ILE A 985 -15.03 28.26 1.55
CA ILE A 985 -15.21 28.11 0.09
C ILE A 985 -16.68 28.31 -0.31
N TRP A 986 -17.58 27.83 0.55
CA TRP A 986 -19.01 28.09 0.45
C TRP A 986 -19.47 28.90 1.66
N ASP A 987 -19.84 30.15 1.47
CA ASP A 987 -20.58 30.93 2.45
C ASP A 987 -22.02 30.38 2.65
N SER A 988 -22.76 30.88 3.64
CA SER A 988 -24.11 30.36 3.95
C SER A 988 -25.14 30.57 2.81
N LYS A 989 -25.04 31.67 2.06
CA LYS A 989 -25.94 32.06 0.96
C LYS A 989 -25.61 31.24 -0.30
N SER A 990 -24.34 31.14 -0.69
CA SER A 990 -23.92 30.35 -1.85
C SER A 990 -24.15 28.84 -1.64
N TRP A 991 -23.86 28.31 -0.45
CA TRP A 991 -24.20 26.93 -0.08
C TRP A 991 -25.70 26.62 -0.22
N LYS A 992 -26.56 27.47 0.37
CA LYS A 992 -28.03 27.32 0.27
C LYS A 992 -28.55 27.54 -1.15
N ALA A 993 -27.86 28.31 -1.99
CA ALA A 993 -28.20 28.41 -3.40
C ALA A 993 -27.92 27.08 -4.12
N TRP A 994 -26.73 26.53 -3.95
CA TRP A 994 -26.33 25.28 -4.60
C TRP A 994 -27.11 24.05 -4.09
N CYS A 995 -27.46 23.99 -2.80
CA CYS A 995 -28.33 22.94 -2.25
C CYS A 995 -29.76 22.96 -2.83
N ARG A 996 -30.27 24.09 -3.32
CA ARG A 996 -31.64 24.17 -3.89
C ARG A 996 -31.80 23.36 -5.17
N GLU A 997 -30.73 23.12 -5.93
CA GLU A 997 -30.74 22.26 -7.14
C GLU A 997 -31.23 20.83 -6.85
N LEU A 998 -30.97 20.32 -5.63
CA LEU A 998 -31.39 18.98 -5.21
C LEU A 998 -32.82 18.96 -4.66
N MET A 999 -33.44 20.12 -4.44
CA MET A 999 -34.78 20.24 -3.86
C MET A 999 -35.86 20.15 -4.95
N GLN A 1000 -36.91 19.40 -4.66
CA GLN A 1000 -38.16 19.41 -5.44
C GLN A 1000 -39.33 19.61 -4.48
N ASP A 1001 -40.43 20.17 -4.97
CA ASP A 1001 -41.56 20.59 -4.15
C ASP A 1001 -42.00 19.54 -3.12
N LYS A 1002 -41.79 19.90 -1.85
CA LYS A 1002 -42.16 19.12 -0.65
C LYS A 1002 -41.50 17.72 -0.54
N ARG A 1003 -40.50 17.41 -1.39
CA ARG A 1003 -39.72 16.15 -1.37
C ARG A 1003 -38.34 16.36 -0.70
N ALA A 1004 -37.72 15.26 -0.29
CA ALA A 1004 -36.37 15.29 0.28
C ALA A 1004 -35.33 15.48 -0.84
N PRO A 1005 -34.12 16.00 -0.53
CA PRO A 1005 -33.08 16.20 -1.54
C PRO A 1005 -32.86 14.95 -2.40
N LYS A 1006 -32.87 15.17 -3.71
CA LYS A 1006 -32.40 14.20 -4.71
C LYS A 1006 -30.93 13.87 -4.43
N ARG A 1007 -30.47 12.74 -4.94
CA ARG A 1007 -29.03 12.44 -5.00
C ARG A 1007 -28.38 13.47 -5.92
N ALA A 1008 -27.18 13.94 -5.58
CA ALA A 1008 -26.35 14.67 -6.53
C ALA A 1008 -26.20 13.86 -7.82
N LEU A 1009 -26.27 14.53 -8.97
CA LEU A 1009 -25.98 13.93 -10.27
C LEU A 1009 -24.45 13.88 -10.40
N LEU A 1010 -23.90 12.68 -10.49
CA LEU A 1010 -22.46 12.43 -10.50
C LEU A 1010 -22.12 11.69 -11.79
N ALA A 1011 -21.94 12.46 -12.87
CA ALA A 1011 -21.70 11.91 -14.20
C ALA A 1011 -20.48 11.00 -14.25
N GLY A 1012 -19.41 11.32 -13.50
CA GLY A 1012 -18.24 10.47 -13.36
C GLY A 1012 -18.55 9.18 -12.59
N ALA A 1013 -19.46 9.19 -11.61
CA ALA A 1013 -19.90 7.98 -10.91
C ALA A 1013 -20.74 7.06 -11.81
N GLU A 1014 -21.53 7.62 -12.71
CA GLU A 1014 -22.29 6.87 -13.73
C GLU A 1014 -21.35 6.31 -14.79
N GLN A 1015 -20.40 7.10 -15.29
CA GLN A 1015 -19.34 6.65 -16.20
C GLN A 1015 -18.50 5.53 -15.58
N ARG A 1016 -18.07 5.66 -14.31
CA ARG A 1016 -17.35 4.59 -13.58
C ARG A 1016 -18.14 3.28 -13.55
N LYS A 1017 -19.46 3.33 -13.38
CA LYS A 1017 -20.33 2.13 -13.43
C LYS A 1017 -20.44 1.56 -14.85
N ALA A 1018 -20.63 2.41 -15.85
CA ALA A 1018 -20.69 2.00 -17.25
C ALA A 1018 -19.37 1.33 -17.68
N THR A 1019 -18.21 1.91 -17.37
CA THR A 1019 -16.90 1.32 -17.63
C THR A 1019 -16.72 0.00 -16.86
N GLN A 1020 -17.14 -0.10 -15.59
CA GLN A 1020 -17.10 -1.37 -14.86
C GLN A 1020 -18.00 -2.45 -15.48
N ALA A 1021 -19.16 -2.08 -16.04
CA ALA A 1021 -20.03 -3.00 -16.77
C ALA A 1021 -19.40 -3.43 -18.10
N ALA A 1022 -18.85 -2.49 -18.88
CA ALA A 1022 -18.14 -2.77 -20.13
C ALA A 1022 -16.91 -3.68 -19.92
N VAL A 1023 -16.11 -3.43 -18.87
CA VAL A 1023 -14.98 -4.29 -18.49
C VAL A 1023 -15.41 -5.70 -18.08
N LYS A 1024 -16.59 -5.87 -17.48
CA LYS A 1024 -17.16 -7.19 -17.18
C LYS A 1024 -17.73 -7.89 -18.43
N ALA A 1025 -18.17 -7.13 -19.43
CA ALA A 1025 -18.73 -7.64 -20.68
C ALA A 1025 -17.67 -7.93 -21.76
N ALA A 1026 -16.48 -7.33 -21.67
CA ALA A 1026 -15.40 -7.54 -22.63
C ALA A 1026 -14.93 -9.02 -22.68
N PRO A 1027 -14.66 -9.59 -23.87
CA PRO A 1027 -14.25 -10.99 -24.00
C PRO A 1027 -13.01 -11.37 -23.17
N LYS A 1028 -13.02 -12.58 -22.57
CA LYS A 1028 -11.93 -13.09 -21.70
C LYS A 1028 -10.54 -13.26 -22.37
N LEU A 1029 -10.41 -12.96 -23.67
CA LEU A 1029 -9.16 -12.99 -24.46
C LEU A 1029 -8.02 -12.17 -23.81
N PHE A 1030 -8.33 -11.15 -23.02
CA PHE A 1030 -7.37 -10.19 -22.48
C PHE A 1030 -6.90 -10.46 -21.04
N SER A 1031 -7.25 -11.60 -20.45
CA SER A 1031 -6.91 -11.91 -19.04
C SER A 1031 -5.41 -12.10 -18.75
N LYS A 1032 -4.57 -12.33 -19.78
CA LYS A 1032 -3.10 -12.46 -19.62
C LYS A 1032 -2.39 -11.11 -19.35
N SER A 1033 -2.97 -9.97 -19.75
CA SER A 1033 -2.36 -8.64 -19.60
C SER A 1033 -2.80 -7.87 -18.34
N PHE A 1034 -3.76 -8.39 -17.56
CA PHE A 1034 -4.24 -7.75 -16.32
C PHE A 1034 -3.54 -8.18 -15.03
N LYS A 1035 -2.57 -9.12 -15.09
CA LYS A 1035 -1.58 -9.22 -14.01
C LYS A 1035 -0.68 -7.99 -14.08
N ARG A 1036 -0.58 -7.26 -12.96
CA ARG A 1036 0.40 -6.17 -12.81
C ARG A 1036 1.78 -6.66 -13.27
N PRO A 1037 2.49 -5.94 -14.15
CA PRO A 1037 3.91 -6.17 -14.32
C PRO A 1037 4.57 -5.86 -12.98
N SER A 1038 5.14 -6.87 -12.34
CA SER A 1038 6.39 -6.66 -11.60
C SER A 1038 7.43 -6.12 -12.59
N SER A 1039 8.48 -5.49 -12.07
CA SER A 1039 9.54 -4.80 -12.83
C SER A 1039 10.46 -5.71 -13.66
N ALA A 1040 9.98 -6.87 -14.11
CA ALA A 1040 10.69 -7.79 -14.97
C ALA A 1040 10.79 -7.22 -16.40
N ILE A 1041 12.03 -6.98 -16.82
CA ILE A 1041 12.40 -6.55 -18.18
C ILE A 1041 11.94 -7.63 -19.18
N PRO A 1042 11.25 -7.30 -20.28
CA PRO A 1042 10.99 -8.26 -21.34
C PRO A 1042 12.33 -8.65 -22.00
N PRO A 1043 12.68 -9.95 -22.10
CA PRO A 1043 13.89 -10.35 -22.80
C PRO A 1043 13.79 -9.96 -24.30
N PRO A 1044 14.91 -9.59 -24.94
CA PRO A 1044 14.90 -9.22 -26.36
C PRO A 1044 14.39 -10.38 -27.24
N PRO A 1045 13.77 -10.08 -28.40
CA PRO A 1045 13.15 -11.10 -29.25
C PRO A 1045 14.19 -12.13 -29.73
N LYS A 1046 14.12 -13.35 -29.19
CA LYS A 1046 14.97 -14.46 -29.62
C LYS A 1046 14.66 -14.78 -31.09
N ARG A 1047 15.67 -14.65 -31.95
CA ARG A 1047 15.62 -15.13 -33.35
C ARG A 1047 15.12 -16.58 -33.37
N GLN A 1048 14.13 -16.87 -34.20
CA GLN A 1048 13.59 -18.21 -34.37
C GLN A 1048 14.70 -19.17 -34.83
N ARG A 1049 15.09 -20.12 -33.96
CA ARG A 1049 15.73 -21.37 -34.38
C ARG A 1049 14.66 -22.44 -34.49
N THR A 1050 14.55 -23.03 -35.67
CA THR A 1050 13.63 -24.13 -35.99
C THR A 1050 13.93 -25.35 -35.12
N ARG A 1051 12.93 -25.81 -34.37
CA ARG A 1051 13.02 -27.09 -33.63
C ARG A 1051 12.83 -28.25 -34.61
N ARG A 1052 13.84 -29.12 -34.72
CA ARG A 1052 13.64 -30.49 -35.23
C ARG A 1052 13.08 -31.35 -34.10
N HIS A 1053 11.98 -32.06 -34.35
CA HIS A 1053 11.46 -33.10 -33.46
C HIS A 1053 12.02 -34.47 -33.88
N PRO A 1054 12.68 -35.22 -32.98
CA PRO A 1054 12.88 -36.66 -33.15
C PRO A 1054 11.71 -37.46 -32.52
N PHE A 1055 11.51 -38.69 -33.00
CA PHE A 1055 10.55 -39.69 -32.54
C PHE A 1055 9.05 -39.45 -32.82
N SER A 1056 8.66 -39.77 -34.06
CA SER A 1056 7.42 -40.49 -34.35
C SER A 1056 7.74 -41.68 -35.26
N LEU A 1057 7.77 -42.90 -34.70
CA LEU A 1057 7.99 -44.14 -35.46
C LEU A 1057 7.10 -45.29 -34.97
N ARG A 1058 6.14 -45.66 -35.82
CA ARG A 1058 5.62 -47.01 -36.14
C ARG A 1058 4.49 -46.77 -37.17
N VAL A 1059 4.79 -46.76 -38.47
CA VAL A 1059 4.92 -47.94 -39.36
C VAL A 1059 3.59 -48.69 -39.49
N LEU A 1060 2.95 -48.58 -40.67
CA LEU A 1060 2.53 -49.73 -41.48
C LEU A 1060 2.09 -49.35 -42.91
N ALA A 1061 2.65 -50.09 -43.87
CA ALA A 1061 2.20 -50.35 -45.26
C ALA A 1061 2.13 -49.20 -46.32
N PRO A 1062 2.58 -49.45 -47.57
CA PRO A 1062 2.50 -48.50 -48.68
C PRO A 1062 1.40 -48.84 -49.71
N LEU A 1063 0.87 -47.83 -50.40
CA LEU A 1063 0.14 -48.02 -51.67
C LEU A 1063 0.77 -47.21 -52.80
N ILE A 1064 0.73 -47.81 -53.98
CA ILE A 1064 1.52 -47.47 -55.17
C ILE A 1064 0.79 -46.42 -56.02
N ARG A 1065 1.57 -45.44 -56.54
CA ARG A 1065 1.53 -44.71 -57.84
C ARG A 1065 0.34 -44.91 -58.83
N PRO A 1066 0.17 -44.08 -59.89
CA PRO A 1066 0.62 -42.68 -60.13
C PRO A 1066 -0.38 -41.76 -60.90
N GLY A 1067 -0.10 -40.44 -60.94
CA GLY A 1067 0.12 -39.77 -62.24
C GLY A 1067 -0.90 -38.77 -62.81
N ARG A 1068 -0.31 -37.84 -63.61
CA ARG A 1068 -0.85 -36.80 -64.53
C ARG A 1068 -1.16 -35.42 -63.90
N HIS A 1069 -0.41 -34.35 -64.19
CA HIS A 1069 -0.03 -33.66 -65.46
C HIS A 1069 -0.97 -32.51 -65.84
N LYS A 1070 -0.48 -31.26 -65.65
CA LYS A 1070 -0.33 -30.15 -66.64
C LYS A 1070 -0.07 -28.83 -65.87
N SER A 1071 1.09 -28.17 -66.01
CA SER A 1071 1.42 -27.09 -66.99
C SER A 1071 0.46 -25.88 -66.89
N ARG A 1072 0.81 -24.59 -66.87
CA ARG A 1072 1.99 -23.71 -67.16
C ARG A 1072 1.79 -22.45 -66.24
N ALA A 1073 2.67 -21.47 -66.03
CA ALA A 1073 4.08 -21.11 -66.28
C ALA A 1073 4.45 -20.07 -65.16
N ALA A 1074 5.67 -19.74 -64.74
CA ALA A 1074 6.96 -19.43 -65.37
C ALA A 1074 6.99 -18.13 -66.21
N ALA A 1075 7.97 -17.24 -66.11
CA ALA A 1075 9.03 -17.01 -65.12
C ALA A 1075 9.81 -15.72 -65.48
N THR A 1076 10.57 -15.16 -64.52
CA THR A 1076 11.84 -14.39 -64.74
C THR A 1076 11.79 -13.09 -65.56
N ALA A 1077 12.76 -12.18 -65.44
CA ALA A 1077 14.01 -12.20 -64.67
C ALA A 1077 14.15 -10.94 -63.79
#